data_AF-A0A1G4JLR9-F1
#
_entry.id   AF-A0A1G4JLR9-F1
#
_cell.length_a   1.000
_cell.length_b   1.000
_cell.length_c   1.000
_cell.angle_alpha   90.00
_cell.angle_beta   90.00
_cell.angle_gamma   90.00
#
_symmetry.space_group_name_H-M   'P 1'
#
loop_
_entity.id
_entity.type
_entity.pdbx_description
1 polymer ?
#
loop_
_entity_poly.entity_id
_entity_poly.type
_entity_poly.pdbx_seq_one_letter_code
_entity_poly.pdbx_strand_id
1 'polypeptide(L)'
;MSPLQAVNSLPRRVGATLDLLGTRLRQSNHVFRRGKSKNLSTIIMAIVGLVALIAVIHTFHGQDVSTDMLLYDDENKEDGNPAGKIQDSDEETDSTFTDYDNINSSMNLKQYGIVSKAIDETMKRIMKFSPEGKLDVTPKKECDLTDISITDTAQFHKLTEESLSNCVQISDETLGKLRNNFESFRKSIADDLLPLFEDDNESAFHGEGIVIVGGGKYTLFALPAIKAIRQNSGIKMKDSVPIEIIIPPQDNADRGFCDNVLPALDPTGLTRCIFLDEVMNKESLQHLKGYQIKSLALLVSSFERVLMLDSDNYVINSLEGYFTNNKFGEKGLILWPDYWRRLHHPKLYDLLNLQLNRDHRDRNSIDDGSPSYMFKGDSKTSPFHDLANTIPDGGTESGQLLVNKKKHLDTLLLSLYFNFNGPAYYYPLLGQGFAGEGDKDTFLLASRVLHGPNSWHQVKTPVSAIGHWTDTKDEIRIADEDLEKAGDAKSFRGTAMLQHDYIEDVRCHSVAVEYLRNTYRNKEEKFCDEWYKSHQKDFSNKADERYKQCRDSTEVRDALYEKLRDSYNLEDFVAFFKFTKVSFVHSHLPKYDPWEWYQSGDMMYDGAKAYKNHQHDSEYKPAGSGHYRMYGSKLSELTGYDLELANWDVFKTYLCEMKDGYKSFGYLSSQVAASKSPAKELRNMCTYINDRVAYLKSTTWDDVDV
;
A
#
# COMPACT_ATOMS: atom_id res chain seq x y z
N MET A 1 -35.45 5.12 35.45
CA MET A 1 -34.52 3.98 35.26
C MET A 1 -33.23 4.56 34.70
N SER A 2 -32.09 4.28 35.32
CA SER A 2 -30.82 4.98 35.04
C SER A 2 -30.21 4.55 33.69
N PRO A 3 -29.37 5.39 33.04
CA PRO A 3 -28.72 5.08 31.76
C PRO A 3 -27.75 3.88 31.81
N LEU A 4 -27.52 3.30 33.00
CA LEU A 4 -26.64 2.17 33.25
C LEU A 4 -27.29 0.81 32.99
N GLN A 5 -28.59 0.74 32.72
CA GLN A 5 -29.28 -0.54 32.45
C GLN A 5 -29.43 -0.88 30.96
N ALA A 6 -29.18 0.06 30.05
CA ALA A 6 -29.24 -0.19 28.60
C ALA A 6 -27.93 -0.79 28.02
N VAL A 7 -26.84 -0.81 28.81
CA VAL A 7 -25.53 -1.36 28.40
C VAL A 7 -25.51 -2.90 28.43
N ASN A 8 -26.45 -3.53 29.14
CA ASN A 8 -26.48 -4.99 29.32
C ASN A 8 -27.19 -5.75 28.18
N SER A 9 -27.65 -5.09 27.12
CA SER A 9 -28.36 -5.73 25.99
C SER A 9 -27.73 -5.46 24.62
N LEU A 10 -26.52 -4.91 24.54
CA LEU A 10 -25.78 -4.78 23.29
C LEU A 10 -24.84 -5.99 23.06
N PRO A 11 -24.72 -6.51 21.82
CA PRO A 11 -23.74 -7.53 21.48
C PRO A 11 -22.32 -7.06 21.86
N ARG A 12 -21.54 -7.91 22.54
CA ARG A 12 -20.22 -7.54 23.11
C ARG A 12 -19.21 -6.99 22.10
N ARG A 13 -19.35 -7.27 20.79
CA ARG A 13 -18.56 -6.63 19.70
C ARG A 13 -18.74 -5.10 19.66
N VAL A 14 -19.92 -4.61 20.03
CA VAL A 14 -20.21 -3.16 20.13
C VAL A 14 -19.64 -2.57 21.42
N GLY A 15 -19.63 -3.35 22.50
CA GLY A 15 -18.96 -2.97 23.75
C GLY A 15 -17.45 -2.83 23.59
N ALA A 16 -16.80 -3.76 22.89
CA ALA A 16 -15.35 -3.74 22.64
C ALA A 16 -14.92 -2.58 21.72
N THR A 17 -15.70 -2.24 20.70
CA THR A 17 -15.44 -1.06 19.85
C THR A 17 -15.59 0.25 20.63
N LEU A 18 -16.59 0.35 21.53
CA LEU A 18 -16.77 1.50 22.41
C LEU A 18 -15.69 1.60 23.49
N ASP A 19 -15.20 0.48 24.02
CA ASP A 19 -14.13 0.47 25.04
C ASP A 19 -12.76 0.76 24.42
N LEU A 20 -12.49 0.31 23.19
CA LEU A 20 -11.29 0.65 22.41
C LEU A 20 -11.27 2.14 22.04
N LEU A 21 -12.42 2.71 21.65
CA LEU A 21 -12.59 4.15 21.41
C LEU A 21 -12.47 4.95 22.72
N GLY A 22 -13.04 4.45 23.81
CA GLY A 22 -13.00 5.08 25.14
C GLY A 22 -11.60 5.10 25.77
N THR A 23 -10.80 4.05 25.56
CA THR A 23 -9.39 4.00 25.99
C THR A 23 -8.48 4.86 25.11
N ARG A 24 -8.73 4.92 23.80
CA ARG A 24 -8.02 5.81 22.86
C ARG A 24 -8.28 7.30 23.12
N LEU A 25 -9.50 7.67 23.50
CA LEU A 25 -9.85 9.02 23.97
C LEU A 25 -9.20 9.36 25.33
N ARG A 26 -9.03 8.39 26.24
CA ARG A 26 -8.37 8.61 27.54
C ARG A 26 -6.86 8.75 27.43
N GLN A 27 -6.21 8.03 26.52
CA GLN A 27 -4.76 8.17 26.28
C GLN A 27 -4.39 9.50 25.61
N SER A 28 -5.26 10.08 24.77
CA SER A 28 -5.01 11.40 24.16
C SER A 28 -4.88 12.52 25.19
N ASN A 29 -5.58 12.41 26.33
CA ASN A 29 -5.50 13.39 27.41
C ASN A 29 -4.19 13.32 28.21
N HIS A 30 -3.48 12.18 28.23
CA HIS A 30 -2.33 11.97 29.11
C HIS A 30 -0.97 12.36 28.47
N VAL A 31 -0.84 12.23 27.15
CA VAL A 31 0.40 12.57 26.41
C VAL A 31 0.50 14.06 26.08
N PHE A 32 -0.63 14.73 25.81
CA PHE A 32 -0.65 16.12 25.32
C PHE A 32 -0.58 17.20 26.41
N ARG A 33 -0.51 16.80 27.69
CA ARG A 33 -0.18 17.74 28.78
C ARG A 33 1.27 18.27 28.72
N ARG A 34 2.11 17.74 27.82
CA ARG A 34 3.53 18.14 27.64
C ARG A 34 3.86 18.89 26.33
N GLY A 35 2.93 19.07 25.38
CA GLY A 35 3.16 19.78 24.10
C GLY A 35 2.82 21.27 24.12
N LYS A 36 3.65 22.12 23.50
CA LYS A 36 3.57 23.61 23.56
C LYS A 36 2.59 24.27 22.57
N SER A 37 1.92 23.56 21.67
CA SER A 37 0.93 24.11 20.75
C SER A 37 -0.49 23.68 21.15
N LYS A 38 -1.27 24.57 21.79
CA LYS A 38 -2.53 24.23 22.47
C LYS A 38 -3.83 24.52 21.70
N ASN A 39 -3.79 25.20 20.56
CA ASN A 39 -5.02 25.73 19.95
C ASN A 39 -5.46 25.02 18.66
N LEU A 40 -4.55 24.50 17.83
CA LEU A 40 -4.91 23.84 16.56
C LEU A 40 -5.11 22.33 16.76
N SER A 41 -4.28 21.69 17.58
CA SER A 41 -4.30 20.26 17.91
C SER A 41 -5.62 19.80 18.55
N THR A 42 -6.22 20.61 19.43
CA THR A 42 -7.45 20.26 20.17
C THR A 42 -8.69 20.30 19.28
N ILE A 43 -8.70 21.19 18.27
CA ILE A 43 -9.82 21.36 17.32
C ILE A 43 -9.76 20.27 16.26
N ILE A 44 -8.57 19.97 15.72
CA ILE A 44 -8.36 18.83 14.80
C ILE A 44 -8.76 17.53 15.49
N MET A 45 -8.39 17.31 16.75
CA MET A 45 -8.82 16.12 17.51
C MET A 45 -10.33 16.09 17.80
N ALA A 46 -10.97 17.23 18.03
CA ALA A 46 -12.43 17.30 18.19
C ALA A 46 -13.16 16.99 16.88
N ILE A 47 -12.65 17.46 15.74
CA ILE A 47 -13.22 17.22 14.41
C ILE A 47 -12.96 15.79 13.97
N VAL A 48 -11.75 15.27 14.12
CA VAL A 48 -11.43 13.86 13.85
C VAL A 48 -12.23 12.93 14.77
N GLY A 49 -12.42 13.32 16.04
CA GLY A 49 -13.32 12.63 16.97
C GLY A 49 -14.79 12.70 16.53
N LEU A 50 -15.25 13.83 15.99
CA LEU A 50 -16.60 14.00 15.46
C LEU A 50 -16.83 13.23 14.16
N VAL A 51 -15.84 13.19 13.25
CA VAL A 51 -15.87 12.41 12.01
C VAL A 51 -15.88 10.92 12.33
N ALA A 52 -15.08 10.47 13.29
CA ALA A 52 -15.17 9.11 13.81
C ALA A 52 -16.56 8.82 14.41
N LEU A 53 -17.15 9.78 15.14
CA LEU A 53 -18.51 9.66 15.68
C LEU A 53 -19.60 9.59 14.58
N ILE A 54 -19.47 10.41 13.53
CA ILE A 54 -20.40 10.45 12.39
C ILE A 54 -20.29 9.19 11.53
N ALA A 55 -19.07 8.69 11.32
CA ALA A 55 -18.84 7.41 10.65
C ALA A 55 -19.49 6.26 11.42
N VAL A 56 -19.39 6.30 12.76
CA VAL A 56 -20.03 5.35 13.68
C VAL A 56 -21.56 5.46 13.62
N ILE A 57 -22.13 6.66 13.62
CA ILE A 57 -23.59 6.86 13.50
C ILE A 57 -24.13 6.34 12.17
N HIS A 58 -23.39 6.51 11.07
CA HIS A 58 -23.74 5.93 9.77
C HIS A 58 -23.62 4.40 9.74
N THR A 59 -22.70 3.80 10.50
CA THR A 59 -22.65 2.34 10.64
C THR A 59 -23.81 1.79 11.49
N PHE A 60 -24.42 2.62 12.34
CA PHE A 60 -25.52 2.21 13.23
C PHE A 60 -26.93 2.40 12.64
N HIS A 61 -27.12 3.28 11.65
CA HIS A 61 -28.43 3.52 11.02
C HIS A 61 -28.37 3.11 9.55
N GLY A 62 -28.60 1.82 9.28
CA GLY A 62 -28.74 1.30 7.91
C GLY A 62 -30.06 1.70 7.24
N GLN A 63 -30.33 3.00 7.10
CA GLN A 63 -31.40 3.54 6.25
C GLN A 63 -31.00 4.90 5.65
N ASP A 64 -31.36 5.08 4.37
CA ASP A 64 -31.26 6.31 3.59
C ASP A 64 -31.74 7.54 4.38
N VAL A 65 -30.79 8.40 4.74
CA VAL A 65 -31.07 9.82 4.97
C VAL A 65 -30.50 10.53 3.76
N SER A 66 -31.38 11.12 2.95
CA SER A 66 -30.99 11.79 1.70
C SER A 66 -29.87 12.79 1.96
N THR A 67 -28.88 12.76 1.08
CA THR A 67 -27.69 13.60 1.13
C THR A 67 -27.95 14.98 0.53
N ASP A 68 -29.15 15.54 0.74
CA ASP A 68 -29.53 16.88 0.24
C ASP A 68 -29.10 18.04 1.15
N MET A 69 -28.17 17.79 2.09
CA MET A 69 -27.68 18.83 2.99
C MET A 69 -26.16 19.04 2.91
N LEU A 70 -25.48 18.66 1.82
CA LEU A 70 -24.08 19.03 1.56
C LEU A 70 -23.71 19.20 0.08
N LEU A 71 -24.67 19.30 -0.82
CA LEU A 71 -24.42 19.62 -2.22
C LEU A 71 -25.35 20.77 -2.63
N TYR A 72 -24.78 21.94 -2.92
CA TYR A 72 -25.41 22.88 -3.85
C TYR A 72 -24.33 23.63 -4.65
N ASP A 73 -24.41 23.37 -5.96
CA ASP A 73 -24.14 24.16 -7.16
C ASP A 73 -22.91 25.06 -7.27
N ASP A 74 -22.12 24.74 -8.30
CA ASP A 74 -21.18 25.63 -8.96
C ASP A 74 -21.82 26.20 -10.25
N GLU A 75 -22.08 27.51 -10.18
CA GLU A 75 -22.05 28.56 -11.22
C GLU A 75 -23.07 28.68 -12.39
N ASN A 76 -23.77 29.83 -12.35
CA ASN A 76 -24.00 30.82 -13.42
C ASN A 76 -24.29 30.35 -14.86
N LYS A 77 -25.55 30.50 -15.30
CA LYS A 77 -25.91 31.15 -16.58
C LYS A 77 -27.27 31.87 -16.48
N GLU A 78 -27.29 33.17 -16.78
CA GLU A 78 -28.50 33.95 -17.08
C GLU A 78 -29.05 33.57 -18.47
N ASP A 79 -30.35 33.28 -18.57
CA ASP A 79 -31.32 34.02 -19.41
C ASP A 79 -32.70 33.31 -19.48
N GLY A 80 -33.76 34.03 -19.07
CA GLY A 80 -34.98 34.23 -19.88
C GLY A 80 -36.15 33.20 -19.95
N ASN A 81 -36.98 33.14 -18.89
CA ASN A 81 -38.47 33.04 -18.88
C ASN A 81 -39.22 31.80 -19.49
N PRO A 82 -40.53 31.56 -19.21
CA PRO A 82 -40.95 30.34 -18.49
C PRO A 82 -42.06 29.51 -19.18
N ALA A 83 -42.40 28.39 -18.52
CA ALA A 83 -43.61 27.57 -18.62
C ALA A 83 -43.59 26.36 -19.56
N GLY A 84 -43.73 25.16 -18.99
CA GLY A 84 -44.09 23.94 -19.73
C GLY A 84 -43.93 22.64 -18.95
N LYS A 85 -45.00 22.24 -18.24
CA LYS A 85 -45.45 20.87 -17.89
C LYS A 85 -44.40 19.76 -17.62
N ILE A 86 -44.43 19.27 -16.39
CA ILE A 86 -43.86 18.00 -15.92
C ILE A 86 -44.54 16.83 -16.66
N GLN A 87 -43.74 15.94 -17.22
CA GLN A 87 -44.14 14.61 -17.66
C GLN A 87 -43.04 13.63 -17.24
N ASP A 88 -43.43 12.61 -16.48
CA ASP A 88 -42.59 11.58 -15.87
C ASP A 88 -41.66 10.90 -16.88
N SER A 89 -40.40 10.69 -16.48
CA SER A 89 -39.45 9.80 -17.16
C SER A 89 -39.01 8.70 -16.19
N ASP A 90 -39.21 7.46 -16.63
CA ASP A 90 -38.91 6.22 -15.93
C ASP A 90 -37.44 6.14 -15.45
N GLU A 91 -37.26 5.82 -14.17
CA GLU A 91 -35.99 5.38 -13.59
C GLU A 91 -35.68 3.94 -14.07
N GLU A 92 -34.77 3.81 -15.04
CA GLU A 92 -34.03 2.55 -15.22
C GLU A 92 -33.02 2.41 -14.09
N THR A 93 -33.40 1.61 -13.10
CA THR A 93 -32.52 1.10 -12.06
C THR A 93 -31.61 0.04 -12.69
N ASP A 94 -30.32 0.37 -12.81
CA ASP A 94 -29.28 -0.56 -13.26
C ASP A 94 -29.08 -1.67 -12.22
N SER A 95 -29.76 -2.79 -12.43
CA SER A 95 -29.64 -4.00 -11.62
C SER A 95 -28.41 -4.81 -12.06
N THR A 96 -27.21 -4.42 -11.62
CA THR A 96 -26.03 -5.31 -11.65
C THR A 96 -25.49 -5.54 -10.25
N PHE A 97 -26.30 -6.22 -9.43
CA PHE A 97 -25.80 -6.94 -8.27
C PHE A 97 -26.05 -8.44 -8.53
N THR A 98 -25.00 -9.24 -8.33
CA THR A 98 -24.95 -10.71 -8.37
C THR A 98 -25.09 -11.38 -9.73
N ASP A 99 -23.94 -11.67 -10.36
CA ASP A 99 -23.79 -12.88 -11.18
C ASP A 99 -22.49 -13.60 -10.81
N TYR A 100 -22.40 -14.03 -9.55
CA TYR A 100 -21.30 -14.87 -9.05
C TYR A 100 -21.37 -16.32 -9.60
N ASP A 101 -22.46 -16.68 -10.28
CA ASP A 101 -22.63 -18.02 -10.87
C ASP A 101 -21.75 -18.22 -12.12
N ASN A 102 -21.25 -17.14 -12.74
CA ASN A 102 -20.36 -17.20 -13.91
C ASN A 102 -18.85 -17.27 -13.60
N ILE A 103 -18.41 -17.17 -12.34
CA ILE A 103 -16.96 -17.27 -12.00
C ILE A 103 -16.48 -18.74 -12.06
N ASN A 104 -17.40 -19.70 -11.90
CA ASN A 104 -17.15 -21.12 -12.17
C ASN A 104 -17.22 -21.47 -13.66
N SER A 105 -17.57 -20.52 -14.54
CA SER A 105 -17.25 -20.68 -15.97
C SER A 105 -15.74 -20.60 -16.06
N SER A 106 -15.10 -21.77 -16.13
CA SER A 106 -13.72 -21.93 -16.58
C SER A 106 -13.39 -20.87 -17.63
N MET A 107 -12.27 -20.16 -17.48
CA MET A 107 -11.66 -19.50 -18.64
C MET A 107 -11.71 -20.49 -19.79
N ASN A 108 -12.44 -20.15 -20.85
CA ASN A 108 -12.52 -21.03 -21.99
C ASN A 108 -11.09 -21.16 -22.56
N LEU A 109 -10.72 -22.33 -23.10
CA LEU A 109 -9.41 -22.55 -23.76
C LEU A 109 -9.07 -21.43 -24.76
N LYS A 110 -10.10 -20.79 -25.33
CA LYS A 110 -9.99 -19.61 -26.19
C LYS A 110 -9.42 -18.37 -25.51
N GLN A 111 -9.88 -18.02 -24.30
CA GLN A 111 -9.36 -16.87 -23.54
C GLN A 111 -7.88 -17.05 -23.18
N TYR A 112 -7.50 -18.26 -22.76
CA TYR A 112 -6.09 -18.60 -22.60
C TYR A 112 -5.31 -18.40 -23.90
N GLY A 113 -5.90 -18.77 -25.04
CA GLY A 113 -5.30 -18.52 -26.36
C GLY A 113 -5.08 -17.03 -26.67
N ILE A 114 -6.05 -16.16 -26.34
CA ILE A 114 -5.95 -14.70 -26.55
C ILE A 114 -4.81 -14.14 -25.69
N VAL A 115 -4.86 -14.35 -24.38
CA VAL A 115 -3.86 -13.85 -23.44
C VAL A 115 -2.48 -14.42 -23.77
N SER A 116 -2.36 -15.74 -23.97
CA SER A 116 -1.10 -16.39 -24.34
C SER A 116 -0.45 -15.74 -25.56
N LYS A 117 -1.21 -15.56 -26.65
CA LYS A 117 -0.73 -14.93 -27.89
C LYS A 117 -0.29 -13.49 -27.64
N ALA A 118 -1.08 -12.72 -26.89
CA ALA A 118 -0.78 -11.32 -26.60
C ALA A 118 0.47 -11.16 -25.74
N ILE A 119 0.66 -12.02 -24.74
CA ILE A 119 1.86 -12.03 -23.88
C ILE A 119 3.10 -12.47 -24.65
N ASP A 120 3.00 -13.51 -25.48
CA ASP A 120 4.12 -13.93 -26.32
C ASP A 120 4.59 -12.81 -27.26
N GLU A 121 3.65 -12.09 -27.88
CA GLU A 121 3.97 -10.94 -28.72
C GLU A 121 4.54 -9.78 -27.90
N THR A 122 3.98 -9.52 -26.71
CA THR A 122 4.51 -8.51 -25.78
C THR A 122 5.97 -8.78 -25.44
N MET A 123 6.31 -10.01 -25.08
CA MET A 123 7.69 -10.39 -24.76
C MET A 123 8.63 -10.21 -25.95
N LYS A 124 8.20 -10.54 -27.17
CA LYS A 124 8.97 -10.27 -28.40
C LYS A 124 9.22 -8.78 -28.62
N ARG A 125 8.21 -7.93 -28.40
CA ARG A 125 8.36 -6.47 -28.54
C ARG A 125 9.28 -5.90 -27.46
N ILE A 126 9.15 -6.36 -26.21
CA ILE A 126 10.06 -5.98 -25.12
C ILE A 126 11.49 -6.32 -25.50
N MET A 127 11.78 -7.58 -25.87
CA MET A 127 13.13 -8.01 -26.25
C MET A 127 13.69 -7.23 -27.45
N LYS A 128 12.85 -6.94 -28.46
CA LYS A 128 13.24 -6.16 -29.63
C LYS A 128 13.64 -4.72 -29.29
N PHE A 129 12.96 -4.10 -28.33
CA PHE A 129 13.19 -2.71 -27.94
C PHE A 129 14.02 -2.58 -26.65
N SER A 130 14.49 -3.68 -26.08
CA SER A 130 15.41 -3.67 -24.95
C SER A 130 16.81 -3.19 -25.38
N PRO A 131 17.38 -2.18 -24.71
CA PRO A 131 18.75 -1.76 -24.99
C PRO A 131 19.78 -2.75 -24.44
N GLU A 132 20.89 -2.90 -25.15
CA GLU A 132 22.06 -3.66 -24.67
C GLU A 132 22.91 -2.85 -23.70
N GLY A 133 23.39 -3.50 -22.63
CA GLY A 133 24.31 -2.92 -21.64
C GLY A 133 23.70 -2.78 -20.25
N LYS A 134 24.26 -1.84 -19.46
CA LYS A 134 23.78 -1.46 -18.12
C LYS A 134 24.26 -0.05 -17.76
N LEU A 135 23.61 0.59 -16.80
CA LEU A 135 24.07 1.85 -16.23
C LEU A 135 25.32 1.69 -15.37
N ASP A 136 26.11 2.76 -15.31
CA ASP A 136 27.15 2.91 -14.30
C ASP A 136 26.51 3.43 -13.00
N VAL A 137 26.41 2.51 -12.04
CA VAL A 137 25.83 2.76 -10.71
C VAL A 137 26.89 3.22 -9.70
N THR A 138 28.10 3.55 -10.15
CA THR A 138 29.14 4.09 -9.27
C THR A 138 28.76 5.53 -8.88
N PRO A 139 28.46 5.79 -7.59
CA PRO A 139 28.10 7.14 -7.17
C PRO A 139 29.29 8.08 -7.27
N LYS A 140 29.02 9.36 -7.56
CA LYS A 140 30.03 10.41 -7.42
C LYS A 140 30.36 10.63 -5.94
N LYS A 141 31.49 11.29 -5.67
CA LYS A 141 31.88 11.65 -4.29
C LYS A 141 30.86 12.56 -3.61
N GLU A 142 30.12 13.32 -4.41
CA GLU A 142 29.11 14.29 -4.01
C GLU A 142 27.72 13.67 -3.79
N CYS A 143 27.55 12.36 -4.00
CA CYS A 143 26.31 11.65 -3.65
C CYS A 143 26.16 11.55 -2.13
N ASP A 144 25.12 12.18 -1.58
CA ASP A 144 24.83 12.24 -0.14
C ASP A 144 23.49 11.59 0.24
N LEU A 145 22.87 10.88 -0.71
CA LEU A 145 21.62 10.16 -0.51
C LEU A 145 21.75 9.06 0.55
N THR A 146 20.66 8.85 1.29
CA THR A 146 20.49 7.81 2.30
C THR A 146 19.04 7.32 2.25
N ASP A 147 18.72 6.27 3.00
CA ASP A 147 17.33 5.86 3.20
C ASP A 147 16.59 6.95 3.99
N ILE A 148 15.61 7.60 3.36
CA ILE A 148 14.86 8.74 3.93
C ILE A 148 13.39 8.34 4.04
N SER A 149 12.86 8.39 5.26
CA SER A 149 11.45 8.09 5.50
C SER A 149 10.54 9.23 5.02
N ILE A 150 9.28 8.90 4.69
CA ILE A 150 8.30 9.87 4.17
C ILE A 150 8.05 11.09 5.06
N THR A 151 8.26 10.95 6.38
CA THR A 151 8.05 12.00 7.38
C THR A 151 9.32 12.71 7.83
N ASP A 152 10.51 12.31 7.36
CA ASP A 152 11.78 12.91 7.83
C ASP A 152 12.11 14.22 7.10
N THR A 153 11.49 15.31 7.57
CA THR A 153 11.68 16.67 7.04
C THR A 153 13.10 17.20 7.19
N ALA A 154 13.90 16.65 8.11
CA ALA A 154 15.26 17.12 8.34
C ALA A 154 16.21 16.78 7.18
N GLN A 155 15.92 15.71 6.44
CA GLN A 155 16.75 15.22 5.33
C GLN A 155 16.32 15.76 3.95
N PHE A 156 15.33 16.67 3.87
CA PHE A 156 14.78 17.14 2.59
C PHE A 156 15.81 17.85 1.69
N HIS A 157 16.85 18.45 2.28
CA HIS A 157 17.95 19.08 1.55
C HIS A 157 18.74 18.09 0.68
N LYS A 158 18.69 16.78 0.99
CA LYS A 158 19.33 15.72 0.19
C LYS A 158 18.51 15.28 -1.03
N LEU A 159 17.28 15.77 -1.17
CA LEU A 159 16.35 15.31 -2.20
C LEU A 159 16.18 16.33 -3.35
N THR A 160 17.06 17.32 -3.45
CA THR A 160 17.05 18.31 -4.53
C THR A 160 17.39 17.66 -5.88
N GLU A 161 17.12 18.36 -6.99
CA GLU A 161 17.46 17.87 -8.32
C GLU A 161 18.98 17.63 -8.47
N GLU A 162 19.80 18.48 -7.85
CA GLU A 162 21.26 18.35 -7.85
C GLU A 162 21.72 17.10 -7.09
N SER A 163 21.25 16.91 -5.85
CA SER A 163 21.60 15.74 -5.02
C SER A 163 21.23 14.43 -5.70
N LEU A 164 20.01 14.34 -6.25
CA LEU A 164 19.55 13.13 -6.96
C LEU A 164 20.31 12.87 -8.26
N SER A 165 20.93 13.88 -8.87
CA SER A 165 21.73 13.72 -10.10
C SER A 165 23.16 13.22 -9.84
N ASN A 166 23.61 13.21 -8.59
CA ASN A 166 24.99 12.85 -8.24
C ASN A 166 25.20 11.34 -8.01
N CYS A 167 24.14 10.57 -7.79
CA CYS A 167 24.25 9.18 -7.32
C CYS A 167 24.28 8.12 -8.44
N VAL A 168 23.71 8.39 -9.61
CA VAL A 168 23.78 7.50 -10.78
C VAL A 168 24.23 8.27 -12.00
N GLN A 169 25.17 7.72 -12.78
CA GLN A 169 25.70 8.39 -13.97
C GLN A 169 25.05 7.86 -15.25
N ILE A 170 24.54 8.79 -16.06
CA ILE A 170 23.94 8.49 -17.36
C ILE A 170 24.49 9.45 -18.43
N SER A 171 25.17 8.86 -19.42
CA SER A 171 25.66 9.57 -20.59
C SER A 171 24.51 9.97 -21.53
N ASP A 172 24.71 11.05 -22.30
CA ASP A 172 23.69 11.50 -23.25
C ASP A 172 23.44 10.48 -24.38
N GLU A 173 24.45 9.68 -24.72
CA GLU A 173 24.31 8.55 -25.64
C GLU A 173 23.36 7.48 -25.08
N THR A 174 23.57 7.04 -23.84
CA THR A 174 22.70 6.06 -23.18
C THR A 174 21.29 6.61 -23.00
N LEU A 175 21.15 7.88 -22.60
CA LEU A 175 19.86 8.56 -22.49
C LEU A 175 19.12 8.57 -23.83
N GLY A 176 19.81 8.92 -24.93
CA GLY A 176 19.23 8.92 -26.28
C GLY A 176 18.79 7.53 -26.74
N LYS A 177 19.60 6.50 -26.49
CA LYS A 177 19.24 5.10 -26.79
C LYS A 177 18.01 4.65 -26.02
N LEU A 178 17.99 4.87 -24.71
CA LEU A 178 16.86 4.51 -23.85
C LEU A 178 15.59 5.23 -24.30
N ARG A 179 15.67 6.52 -24.66
CA ARG A 179 14.53 7.31 -25.12
C ARG A 179 13.95 6.74 -26.41
N ASN A 180 14.80 6.49 -27.42
CA ASN A 180 14.35 5.96 -28.72
C ASN A 180 13.70 4.58 -28.58
N ASN A 181 14.27 3.72 -27.74
CA ASN A 181 13.76 2.39 -27.48
C ASN A 181 12.42 2.42 -26.73
N PHE A 182 12.33 3.23 -25.68
CA PHE A 182 11.09 3.47 -24.95
C PHE A 182 9.98 4.00 -25.87
N GLU A 183 10.27 5.00 -26.70
CA GLU A 183 9.29 5.57 -27.63
C GLU A 183 8.81 4.55 -28.67
N SER A 184 9.72 3.70 -29.16
CA SER A 184 9.40 2.63 -30.09
C SER A 184 8.51 1.55 -29.43
N PHE A 185 8.80 1.18 -28.19
CA PHE A 185 7.98 0.25 -27.42
C PHE A 185 6.60 0.85 -27.10
N ARG A 186 6.56 2.11 -26.64
CA ARG A 186 5.31 2.85 -26.38
C ARG A 186 4.40 2.86 -27.59
N LYS A 187 4.95 3.13 -28.78
CA LYS A 187 4.20 3.07 -30.04
C LYS A 187 3.67 1.66 -30.31
N SER A 188 4.49 0.63 -30.11
CA SER A 188 4.06 -0.77 -30.31
C SER A 188 2.94 -1.21 -29.36
N ILE A 189 2.83 -0.62 -28.17
CA ILE A 189 1.69 -0.92 -27.27
C ILE A 189 0.37 -0.61 -27.98
N ALA A 190 0.23 0.60 -28.53
CA ALA A 190 -0.99 1.02 -29.20
C ALA A 190 -1.19 0.30 -30.55
N ASP A 191 -0.14 0.20 -31.36
CA ASP A 191 -0.25 -0.28 -32.74
C ASP A 191 -0.33 -1.82 -32.82
N ASP A 192 0.42 -2.54 -31.98
CA ASP A 192 0.62 -3.98 -32.10
C ASP A 192 0.01 -4.79 -30.94
N LEU A 193 0.02 -4.27 -29.71
CA LEU A 193 -0.25 -5.09 -28.51
C LEU A 193 -1.69 -4.99 -28.00
N LEU A 194 -2.22 -3.78 -27.80
CA LEU A 194 -3.60 -3.60 -27.30
C LEU A 194 -4.65 -4.32 -28.16
N PRO A 195 -4.60 -4.28 -29.50
CA PRO A 195 -5.55 -5.00 -30.34
C PRO A 195 -5.53 -6.53 -30.16
N LEU A 196 -4.47 -7.10 -29.56
CA LEU A 196 -4.41 -8.54 -29.29
C LEU A 196 -5.23 -8.97 -28.07
N PHE A 197 -5.62 -8.02 -27.22
CA PHE A 197 -6.47 -8.27 -26.05
C PHE A 197 -7.95 -7.98 -26.33
N GLU A 198 -8.26 -7.45 -27.52
CA GLU A 198 -9.62 -7.12 -27.96
C GLU A 198 -10.08 -8.19 -28.97
N ASP A 199 -11.06 -9.01 -28.58
CA ASP A 199 -11.84 -9.85 -29.51
C ASP A 199 -13.30 -9.36 -29.46
N ASP A 200 -13.87 -9.07 -30.63
CA ASP A 200 -15.23 -8.54 -30.78
C ASP A 200 -16.30 -9.45 -30.13
N ASN A 201 -16.00 -10.73 -29.89
CA ASN A 201 -16.95 -11.70 -29.35
C ASN A 201 -16.64 -12.15 -27.91
N GLU A 202 -15.45 -11.88 -27.36
CA GLU A 202 -15.05 -12.40 -26.04
C GLU A 202 -13.99 -11.50 -25.38
N SER A 203 -14.26 -11.02 -24.16
CA SER A 203 -13.28 -10.22 -23.41
C SER A 203 -12.11 -11.07 -22.90
N ALA A 204 -10.87 -10.57 -23.02
CA ALA A 204 -9.68 -11.20 -22.46
C ALA A 204 -9.68 -11.23 -20.92
N PHE A 205 -10.39 -10.28 -20.29
CA PHE A 205 -10.48 -10.14 -18.84
C PHE A 205 -11.94 -9.99 -18.39
N HIS A 206 -12.25 -10.45 -17.19
CA HIS A 206 -13.62 -10.41 -16.66
C HIS A 206 -13.64 -10.39 -15.13
N GLY A 207 -14.71 -9.87 -14.55
CA GLY A 207 -14.93 -9.92 -13.10
C GLY A 207 -13.86 -9.22 -12.26
N GLU A 208 -13.89 -9.53 -10.97
CA GLU A 208 -12.99 -9.02 -9.95
C GLU A 208 -12.32 -10.17 -9.20
N GLY A 209 -11.08 -9.96 -8.76
CA GLY A 209 -10.34 -11.00 -8.08
C GLY A 209 -9.05 -10.53 -7.42
N ILE A 210 -8.48 -11.41 -6.61
CA ILE A 210 -7.16 -11.23 -5.99
C ILE A 210 -6.14 -12.06 -6.75
N VAL A 211 -4.97 -11.48 -6.99
CA VAL A 211 -3.83 -12.20 -7.59
C VAL A 211 -2.70 -12.25 -6.59
N ILE A 212 -2.09 -13.43 -6.45
CA ILE A 212 -0.92 -13.66 -5.61
C ILE A 212 0.16 -14.32 -6.47
N VAL A 213 1.39 -13.85 -6.37
CA VAL A 213 2.54 -14.54 -6.98
C VAL A 213 3.06 -15.59 -6.00
N GLY A 214 3.01 -16.85 -6.41
CA GLY A 214 3.59 -17.98 -5.66
C GLY A 214 4.96 -18.39 -6.22
N GLY A 215 5.31 -19.65 -6.01
CA GLY A 215 6.58 -20.27 -6.39
C GLY A 215 7.57 -20.36 -5.23
N GLY A 216 8.20 -21.52 -5.05
CA GLY A 216 9.24 -21.73 -4.06
C GLY A 216 8.74 -21.43 -2.64
N LYS A 217 9.42 -20.54 -1.90
CA LYS A 217 8.97 -20.14 -0.55
C LYS A 217 7.70 -19.28 -0.56
N TYR A 218 7.38 -18.62 -1.67
CA TYR A 218 6.22 -17.74 -1.76
C TYR A 218 4.90 -18.55 -1.80
N THR A 219 4.90 -19.77 -2.35
CA THR A 219 3.75 -20.69 -2.22
C THR A 219 3.49 -21.06 -0.75
N LEU A 220 4.55 -21.21 0.04
CA LEU A 220 4.43 -21.47 1.48
C LEU A 220 3.86 -20.25 2.23
N PHE A 221 4.18 -19.03 1.81
CA PHE A 221 3.63 -17.80 2.40
C PHE A 221 2.18 -17.54 1.96
N ALA A 222 1.82 -17.90 0.72
CA ALA A 222 0.46 -17.76 0.20
C ALA A 222 -0.56 -18.58 1.02
N LEU A 223 -0.13 -19.71 1.60
CA LEU A 223 -0.97 -20.58 2.42
C LEU A 223 -1.69 -19.82 3.57
N PRO A 224 -1.00 -19.15 4.52
CA PRO A 224 -1.66 -18.32 5.53
C PRO A 224 -2.34 -17.06 4.95
N ALA A 225 -1.84 -16.48 3.85
CA ALA A 225 -2.46 -15.31 3.22
C ALA A 225 -3.87 -15.62 2.69
N ILE A 226 -4.06 -16.76 2.00
CA ILE A 226 -5.37 -17.22 1.53
C ILE A 226 -6.34 -17.40 2.70
N LYS A 227 -5.87 -18.01 3.80
CA LYS A 227 -6.69 -18.18 5.01
C LYS A 227 -7.12 -16.83 5.58
N ALA A 228 -6.19 -15.87 5.69
CA ALA A 228 -6.47 -14.53 6.18
C ALA A 228 -7.49 -13.78 5.30
N ILE A 229 -7.37 -13.87 3.97
CA ILE A 229 -8.34 -13.29 3.02
C ILE A 229 -9.73 -13.89 3.25
N ARG A 230 -9.84 -15.21 3.33
CA ARG A 230 -11.13 -15.90 3.50
C ARG A 230 -11.79 -15.60 4.86
N GLN A 231 -11.01 -15.35 5.91
CA GLN A 231 -11.52 -15.04 7.25
C GLN A 231 -11.88 -13.57 7.45
N ASN A 232 -11.15 -12.64 6.83
CA ASN A 232 -11.22 -11.22 7.20
C ASN A 232 -11.79 -10.31 6.12
N SER A 233 -11.82 -10.71 4.84
CA SER A 233 -12.24 -9.82 3.73
C SER A 233 -13.68 -9.31 3.84
N GLY A 234 -14.50 -9.85 4.74
CA GLY A 234 -15.86 -9.38 5.02
C GLY A 234 -16.93 -9.94 4.08
N ILE A 235 -16.54 -10.74 3.09
CA ILE A 235 -17.44 -11.27 2.08
C ILE A 235 -17.81 -12.71 2.47
N LYS A 236 -19.12 -13.01 2.56
CA LYS A 236 -19.62 -14.33 2.95
C LYS A 236 -18.99 -15.39 2.05
N MET A 237 -18.60 -16.55 2.60
CA MET A 237 -17.83 -17.59 1.90
C MET A 237 -18.39 -18.02 0.52
N LYS A 238 -19.69 -17.80 0.26
CA LYS A 238 -20.31 -18.10 -1.05
C LYS A 238 -20.10 -17.00 -2.10
N ASP A 239 -19.83 -15.76 -1.68
CA ASP A 239 -19.63 -14.58 -2.52
C ASP A 239 -18.19 -14.06 -2.45
N SER A 240 -17.27 -14.81 -1.80
CA SER A 240 -15.90 -14.36 -1.53
C SER A 240 -15.11 -14.07 -2.81
N VAL A 241 -14.22 -13.08 -2.79
CA VAL A 241 -13.42 -12.68 -3.96
C VAL A 241 -12.57 -13.86 -4.46
N PRO A 242 -12.65 -14.26 -5.73
CA PRO A 242 -11.82 -15.34 -6.25
C PRO A 242 -10.32 -14.99 -6.19
N ILE A 243 -9.47 -16.00 -6.04
CA ILE A 243 -8.02 -15.84 -5.93
C ILE A 243 -7.32 -16.64 -7.02
N GLU A 244 -6.41 -16.01 -7.75
CA GLU A 244 -5.50 -16.67 -8.69
C GLU A 244 -4.06 -16.62 -8.17
N ILE A 245 -3.47 -17.80 -8.01
CA ILE A 245 -2.08 -17.95 -7.58
C ILE A 245 -1.23 -18.21 -8.82
N ILE A 246 -0.40 -17.25 -9.20
CA ILE A 246 0.46 -17.36 -10.39
C ILE A 246 1.75 -18.06 -9.99
N ILE A 247 2.01 -19.23 -10.56
CA ILE A 247 3.18 -20.06 -10.27
C ILE A 247 4.20 -19.95 -11.42
N PRO A 248 5.43 -19.52 -11.14
CA PRO A 248 6.51 -19.47 -12.12
C PRO A 248 6.92 -20.86 -12.65
N PRO A 249 7.47 -20.95 -13.87
CA PRO A 249 7.76 -22.23 -14.52
C PRO A 249 8.81 -23.08 -13.78
N GLN A 250 9.76 -22.45 -13.08
CA GLN A 250 10.80 -23.16 -12.34
C GLN A 250 10.28 -23.88 -11.07
N ASP A 251 9.08 -23.52 -10.60
CA ASP A 251 8.51 -23.99 -9.35
C ASP A 251 7.43 -25.06 -9.58
N ASN A 252 7.57 -25.87 -10.63
CA ASN A 252 6.63 -26.92 -11.04
C ASN A 252 6.28 -27.94 -9.92
N ALA A 253 7.16 -28.10 -8.93
CA ALA A 253 6.91 -28.95 -7.76
C ALA A 253 5.72 -28.45 -6.91
N ASP A 254 5.37 -27.17 -7.00
CA ASP A 254 4.25 -26.57 -6.27
C ASP A 254 2.87 -26.97 -6.84
N ARG A 255 2.82 -27.74 -7.94
CA ARG A 255 1.59 -28.47 -8.34
C ARG A 255 1.05 -29.32 -7.19
N GLY A 256 1.93 -29.88 -6.37
CA GLY A 256 1.53 -30.63 -5.18
C GLY A 256 0.65 -29.80 -4.23
N PHE A 257 0.94 -28.51 -4.05
CA PHE A 257 0.15 -27.62 -3.22
C PHE A 257 -1.24 -27.42 -3.83
N CYS A 258 -1.30 -27.13 -5.13
CA CYS A 258 -2.54 -26.87 -5.86
C CYS A 258 -3.46 -28.10 -5.89
N ASP A 259 -2.90 -29.30 -6.03
CA ASP A 259 -3.67 -30.53 -6.16
C ASP A 259 -4.10 -31.11 -4.80
N ASN A 260 -3.28 -30.97 -3.75
CA ASN A 260 -3.48 -31.68 -2.49
C ASN A 260 -3.85 -30.79 -1.31
N VAL A 261 -3.27 -29.59 -1.22
CA VAL A 261 -3.44 -28.69 -0.06
C VAL A 261 -4.55 -27.67 -0.32
N LEU A 262 -4.54 -27.04 -1.50
CA LEU A 262 -5.45 -25.97 -1.83
C LEU A 262 -6.95 -26.35 -1.72
N PRO A 263 -7.40 -27.54 -2.18
CA PRO A 263 -8.81 -27.93 -2.04
C PRO A 263 -9.27 -28.08 -0.59
N ALA A 264 -8.34 -28.39 0.33
CA ALA A 264 -8.62 -28.45 1.75
C ALA A 264 -8.54 -27.06 2.43
N LEU A 265 -7.61 -26.21 1.97
CA LEU A 265 -7.44 -24.84 2.45
C LEU A 265 -8.64 -23.95 2.11
N ASP A 266 -9.11 -24.03 0.87
CA ASP A 266 -10.24 -23.26 0.35
C ASP A 266 -11.25 -24.18 -0.35
N PRO A 267 -12.20 -24.78 0.41
CA PRO A 267 -13.19 -25.69 -0.14
C PRO A 267 -14.27 -24.99 -0.99
N THR A 268 -14.25 -23.66 -1.11
CA THR A 268 -15.18 -22.92 -1.96
C THR A 268 -14.92 -23.15 -3.45
N GLY A 269 -13.70 -23.55 -3.81
CA GLY A 269 -13.26 -23.67 -5.21
C GLY A 269 -12.96 -22.33 -5.89
N LEU A 270 -13.07 -21.20 -5.16
CA LEU A 270 -12.82 -19.86 -5.70
C LEU A 270 -11.34 -19.48 -5.75
N THR A 271 -10.44 -20.34 -5.24
CA THR A 271 -8.99 -20.18 -5.39
C THR A 271 -8.43 -21.21 -6.35
N ARG A 272 -7.59 -20.78 -7.29
CA ARG A 272 -6.93 -21.66 -8.26
C ARG A 272 -5.49 -21.27 -8.53
N CYS A 273 -4.69 -22.23 -8.97
CA CYS A 273 -3.33 -21.99 -9.45
C CYS A 273 -3.31 -21.81 -10.97
N ILE A 274 -2.49 -20.87 -11.44
CA ILE A 274 -2.21 -20.63 -12.86
C ILE A 274 -0.71 -20.82 -13.07
N PHE A 275 -0.32 -21.81 -13.86
CA PHE A 275 1.10 -22.07 -14.12
C PHE A 275 1.55 -21.35 -15.38
N LEU A 276 2.61 -20.54 -15.27
CA LEU A 276 3.10 -19.76 -16.40
C LEU A 276 3.61 -20.61 -17.57
N ASP A 277 4.05 -21.85 -17.32
CA ASP A 277 4.47 -22.81 -18.35
C ASP A 277 3.29 -23.38 -19.17
N GLU A 278 2.05 -23.21 -18.71
CA GLU A 278 0.84 -23.56 -19.44
C GLU A 278 0.28 -22.39 -20.25
N VAL A 279 0.59 -21.16 -19.84
CA VAL A 279 0.10 -19.94 -20.48
C VAL A 279 1.08 -19.41 -21.53
N MET A 280 2.39 -19.59 -21.34
CA MET A 280 3.42 -18.98 -22.17
C MET A 280 4.31 -20.02 -22.86
N ASN A 281 4.90 -19.65 -24.00
CA ASN A 281 5.86 -20.52 -24.66
C ASN A 281 7.24 -20.53 -23.95
N LYS A 282 8.02 -21.59 -24.17
CA LYS A 282 9.34 -21.78 -23.53
C LYS A 282 10.35 -20.68 -23.85
N GLU A 283 10.28 -20.10 -25.05
CA GLU A 283 11.21 -19.04 -25.48
C GLU A 283 10.99 -17.76 -24.68
N SER A 284 9.74 -17.36 -24.44
CA SER A 284 9.39 -16.20 -23.62
C SER A 284 9.78 -16.42 -22.15
N LEU A 285 9.61 -17.65 -21.65
CA LEU A 285 9.87 -18.01 -20.25
C LEU A 285 11.36 -17.99 -19.88
N GLN A 286 12.27 -18.31 -20.80
CA GLN A 286 13.72 -18.38 -20.51
C GLN A 286 14.34 -17.03 -20.14
N HIS A 287 13.66 -15.92 -20.49
CA HIS A 287 14.13 -14.56 -20.25
C HIS A 287 13.53 -13.93 -18.99
N LEU A 288 12.56 -14.60 -18.34
CA LEU A 288 11.95 -14.12 -17.10
C LEU A 288 12.87 -14.40 -15.91
N LYS A 289 13.21 -13.35 -15.15
CA LYS A 289 13.95 -13.46 -13.90
C LYS A 289 13.27 -12.64 -12.79
N GLY A 290 13.05 -13.25 -11.63
CA GLY A 290 12.72 -12.55 -10.37
C GLY A 290 11.51 -11.60 -10.45
N TYR A 291 11.65 -10.38 -9.92
CA TYR A 291 10.60 -9.37 -9.70
C TYR A 291 9.75 -8.97 -10.92
N GLN A 292 10.17 -9.35 -12.14
CA GLN A 292 9.40 -9.15 -13.37
C GLN A 292 8.03 -9.85 -13.35
N ILE A 293 7.82 -10.79 -12.43
CA ILE A 293 6.64 -11.63 -12.37
C ILE A 293 5.39 -10.84 -11.97
N LYS A 294 5.44 -9.74 -11.20
CA LYS A 294 4.20 -9.07 -10.75
C LYS A 294 3.38 -8.47 -11.89
N SER A 295 4.03 -7.72 -12.78
CA SER A 295 3.37 -7.16 -13.97
C SER A 295 2.85 -8.27 -14.90
N LEU A 296 3.65 -9.33 -15.07
CA LEU A 296 3.26 -10.48 -15.87
C LEU A 296 2.06 -11.23 -15.25
N ALA A 297 2.08 -11.45 -13.94
CA ALA A 297 1.01 -12.09 -13.16
C ALA A 297 -0.31 -11.33 -13.31
N LEU A 298 -0.27 -10.00 -13.24
CA LEU A 298 -1.42 -9.17 -13.57
C LEU A 298 -1.88 -9.41 -15.00
N LEU A 299 -0.98 -9.39 -15.99
CA LEU A 299 -1.36 -9.58 -17.39
C LEU A 299 -1.90 -10.98 -17.72
N VAL A 300 -1.41 -12.05 -17.06
CA VAL A 300 -1.88 -13.43 -17.31
C VAL A 300 -3.14 -13.79 -16.52
N SER A 301 -3.41 -13.09 -15.42
CA SER A 301 -4.61 -13.34 -14.61
C SER A 301 -5.88 -12.99 -15.39
N SER A 302 -6.95 -13.70 -15.07
CA SER A 302 -8.21 -13.60 -15.81
C SER A 302 -9.07 -12.39 -15.45
N PHE A 303 -8.78 -11.77 -14.29
CA PHE A 303 -9.60 -10.73 -13.71
C PHE A 303 -9.47 -9.37 -14.43
N GLU A 304 -10.56 -8.65 -14.64
CA GLU A 304 -10.51 -7.25 -15.15
C GLU A 304 -10.10 -6.29 -14.03
N ARG A 305 -10.72 -6.42 -12.86
CA ARG A 305 -10.44 -5.63 -11.66
C ARG A 305 -9.65 -6.47 -10.66
N VAL A 306 -8.41 -6.11 -10.39
CA VAL A 306 -7.46 -6.97 -9.69
C VAL A 306 -6.88 -6.29 -8.47
N LEU A 307 -7.01 -6.92 -7.30
CA LEU A 307 -6.18 -6.61 -6.13
C LEU A 307 -4.99 -7.57 -6.12
N MET A 308 -3.82 -7.08 -6.49
CA MET A 308 -2.58 -7.85 -6.33
C MET A 308 -2.13 -7.78 -4.87
N LEU A 309 -1.71 -8.92 -4.32
CA LEU A 309 -1.08 -9.01 -3.00
C LEU A 309 0.19 -9.88 -3.10
N ASP A 310 1.26 -9.44 -2.46
CA ASP A 310 2.40 -10.31 -2.19
C ASP A 310 1.98 -11.48 -1.30
N SER A 311 2.65 -12.62 -1.45
CA SER A 311 2.30 -13.86 -0.74
C SER A 311 2.37 -13.75 0.80
N ASP A 312 3.06 -12.75 1.32
CA ASP A 312 3.23 -12.46 2.74
C ASP A 312 2.53 -11.15 3.17
N ASN A 313 1.52 -10.76 2.41
CA ASN A 313 0.62 -9.66 2.71
C ASN A 313 -0.72 -10.19 3.23
N TYR A 314 -1.01 -9.95 4.51
CA TYR A 314 -2.15 -10.53 5.21
C TYR A 314 -3.30 -9.53 5.35
N VAL A 315 -4.49 -9.92 4.88
CA VAL A 315 -5.73 -9.18 5.12
C VAL A 315 -6.18 -9.41 6.56
N ILE A 316 -6.23 -8.34 7.35
CA ILE A 316 -6.61 -8.39 8.77
C ILE A 316 -7.95 -7.72 9.07
N ASN A 317 -8.53 -7.00 8.11
CA ASN A 317 -9.83 -6.34 8.22
C ASN A 317 -10.56 -6.39 6.85
N SER A 318 -11.84 -6.02 6.84
CA SER A 318 -12.73 -6.08 5.67
C SER A 318 -12.16 -5.33 4.46
N LEU A 319 -12.39 -5.88 3.26
CA LEU A 319 -12.09 -5.26 1.96
C LEU A 319 -13.37 -4.81 1.23
N GLU A 320 -14.49 -4.75 1.94
CA GLU A 320 -15.78 -4.37 1.39
C GLU A 320 -15.71 -3.02 0.64
N GLY A 321 -16.21 -3.01 -0.60
CA GLY A 321 -16.22 -1.82 -1.45
C GLY A 321 -14.93 -1.54 -2.22
N TYR A 322 -13.85 -2.30 -2.04
CA TYR A 322 -12.58 -2.06 -2.74
C TYR A 322 -12.74 -2.04 -4.28
N PHE A 323 -13.54 -2.94 -4.83
CA PHE A 323 -13.72 -3.04 -6.28
C PHE A 323 -14.82 -2.13 -6.86
N THR A 324 -15.61 -1.48 -6.00
CA THR A 324 -16.80 -0.68 -6.39
C THR A 324 -16.71 0.77 -5.98
N ASN A 325 -15.76 1.17 -5.13
CA ASN A 325 -15.63 2.55 -4.69
C ASN A 325 -15.39 3.52 -5.87
N ASN A 326 -16.05 4.68 -5.81
CA ASN A 326 -15.95 5.72 -6.84
C ASN A 326 -14.53 6.16 -7.15
N LYS A 327 -13.61 6.21 -6.17
CA LYS A 327 -12.22 6.60 -6.43
C LYS A 327 -11.51 5.60 -7.33
N PHE A 328 -11.75 4.31 -7.12
CA PHE A 328 -11.23 3.26 -8.00
C PHE A 328 -11.95 3.28 -9.35
N GLY A 329 -13.26 3.50 -9.36
CA GLY A 329 -14.05 3.72 -10.58
C GLY A 329 -13.53 4.88 -11.42
N GLU A 330 -13.11 5.99 -10.80
CA GLU A 330 -12.52 7.17 -11.46
C GLU A 330 -11.11 6.86 -11.98
N LYS A 331 -10.22 6.44 -11.08
CA LYS A 331 -8.78 6.34 -11.37
C LYS A 331 -8.40 5.08 -12.10
N GLY A 332 -8.95 3.93 -11.71
CA GLY A 332 -8.55 2.61 -12.24
C GLY A 332 -7.24 2.07 -11.68
N LEU A 333 -6.48 2.84 -10.90
CA LEU A 333 -5.24 2.42 -10.25
C LEU A 333 -5.14 2.99 -8.83
N ILE A 334 -5.13 2.12 -7.82
CA ILE A 334 -4.86 2.46 -6.42
C ILE A 334 -3.54 1.83 -5.99
N LEU A 335 -2.68 2.64 -5.36
CA LEU A 335 -1.35 2.28 -4.92
C LEU A 335 -1.18 2.54 -3.44
N TRP A 336 -0.36 1.72 -2.76
CA TRP A 336 0.01 1.92 -1.36
C TRP A 336 1.41 2.52 -1.26
N PRO A 337 1.67 3.37 -0.25
CA PRO A 337 2.99 3.92 -0.03
C PRO A 337 3.96 2.87 0.54
N ASP A 338 5.24 3.09 0.31
CA ASP A 338 6.39 2.48 0.98
C ASP A 338 6.79 3.34 2.21
N TYR A 339 7.68 2.83 3.08
CA TYR A 339 8.34 3.61 4.13
C TYR A 339 9.17 4.76 3.56
N TRP A 340 9.77 4.52 2.40
CA TRP A 340 10.82 5.36 1.83
C TRP A 340 10.26 6.44 0.90
N ARG A 341 10.94 7.57 0.88
CA ARG A 341 10.72 8.60 -0.15
C ARG A 341 11.18 8.13 -1.51
N ARG A 342 10.63 8.78 -2.53
CA ARG A 342 10.91 8.56 -3.93
C ARG A 342 12.28 9.13 -4.30
N LEU A 343 13.10 8.34 -4.97
CA LEU A 343 14.48 8.70 -5.29
C LEU A 343 14.77 8.77 -6.79
N HIS A 344 13.73 8.96 -7.63
CA HIS A 344 13.95 8.93 -9.07
C HIS A 344 15.00 9.96 -9.51
N HIS A 345 15.91 9.53 -10.37
CA HIS A 345 16.90 10.38 -11.01
C HIS A 345 16.19 11.40 -11.94
N PRO A 346 16.50 12.71 -11.89
CA PRO A 346 15.78 13.74 -12.66
C PRO A 346 15.76 13.50 -14.18
N LYS A 347 16.88 13.06 -14.77
CA LYS A 347 16.95 12.69 -16.20
C LYS A 347 15.98 11.58 -16.62
N LEU A 348 15.38 10.82 -15.70
CA LEU A 348 14.30 9.87 -16.02
C LEU A 348 13.07 10.60 -16.59
N TYR A 349 12.77 11.79 -16.10
CA TYR A 349 11.64 12.57 -16.60
C TYR A 349 11.93 13.13 -18.00
N ASP A 350 13.17 13.56 -18.24
CA ASP A 350 13.62 13.99 -19.57
C ASP A 350 13.60 12.80 -20.56
N LEU A 351 14.04 11.61 -20.13
CA LEU A 351 13.98 10.37 -20.91
C LEU A 351 12.56 10.11 -21.41
N LEU A 352 11.58 10.23 -20.52
CA LEU A 352 10.17 9.90 -20.75
C LEU A 352 9.35 11.06 -21.30
N ASN A 353 10.01 12.15 -21.71
CA ASN A 353 9.39 13.36 -22.27
C ASN A 353 8.34 14.01 -21.33
N LEU A 354 8.54 13.91 -20.02
CA LEU A 354 7.68 14.53 -19.01
C LEU A 354 8.09 15.99 -18.78
N GLN A 355 7.19 16.92 -19.08
CA GLN A 355 7.43 18.34 -18.90
C GLN A 355 7.27 18.73 -17.42
N LEU A 356 8.38 19.15 -16.81
CA LEU A 356 8.45 19.57 -15.42
C LEU A 356 8.51 21.10 -15.31
N ASN A 357 7.93 21.64 -14.24
CA ASN A 357 8.16 23.03 -13.87
C ASN A 357 9.12 23.08 -12.68
N ARG A 358 10.40 23.36 -12.98
CA ARG A 358 11.51 23.36 -12.01
C ARG A 358 11.54 24.60 -11.12
N ASP A 359 10.80 25.64 -11.47
CA ASP A 359 10.74 26.91 -10.75
C ASP A 359 9.53 26.98 -9.81
N HIS A 360 8.70 25.93 -9.76
CA HIS A 360 7.48 25.91 -8.96
C HIS A 360 7.37 24.65 -8.11
N ARG A 361 7.20 24.86 -6.81
CA ARG A 361 6.86 23.82 -5.83
C ARG A 361 5.35 23.76 -5.64
N ASP A 362 4.75 22.61 -5.92
CA ASP A 362 3.29 22.42 -5.84
C ASP A 362 2.82 21.90 -4.49
N ARG A 363 3.70 21.19 -3.77
CA ARG A 363 3.34 20.39 -2.60
C ARG A 363 4.47 20.35 -1.57
N ASN A 364 4.20 19.76 -0.42
CA ASN A 364 5.21 19.40 0.55
C ASN A 364 5.03 17.93 0.98
N SER A 365 5.87 17.04 0.43
CA SER A 365 5.71 15.59 0.58
C SER A 365 4.30 15.14 0.11
N ILE A 366 3.59 14.36 0.92
CA ILE A 366 2.26 13.82 0.61
C ILE A 366 1.12 14.84 0.66
N ASP A 367 1.36 16.06 1.17
CA ASP A 367 0.35 17.12 1.29
C ASP A 367 0.10 17.79 -0.05
N ASP A 368 -0.97 17.35 -0.71
CA ASP A 368 -1.57 17.95 -1.89
C ASP A 368 -2.93 18.61 -1.60
N GLY A 369 -3.28 18.78 -0.32
CA GLY A 369 -4.52 19.44 0.09
C GLY A 369 -4.34 20.90 0.43
N SER A 370 -3.16 21.29 0.92
CA SER A 370 -2.79 22.68 1.12
C SER A 370 -2.58 23.41 -0.23
N PRO A 371 -3.04 24.66 -0.39
CA PRO A 371 -2.85 25.41 -1.63
C PRO A 371 -1.38 25.60 -2.01
N SER A 372 -1.02 25.48 -3.29
CA SER A 372 0.39 25.50 -3.73
C SER A 372 1.15 26.79 -3.39
N TYR A 373 0.47 27.94 -3.31
CA TYR A 373 1.08 29.21 -2.91
C TYR A 373 1.67 29.18 -1.47
N MET A 374 1.27 28.19 -0.66
CA MET A 374 1.82 27.90 0.66
C MET A 374 3.24 27.32 0.59
N PHE A 375 3.71 26.93 -0.58
CA PHE A 375 5.01 26.31 -0.74
C PHE A 375 5.91 27.24 -1.56
N LYS A 376 7.08 27.56 -1.00
CA LYS A 376 8.11 28.33 -1.69
C LYS A 376 9.29 27.41 -1.96
N GLY A 377 9.88 27.55 -3.13
CA GLY A 377 11.10 26.88 -3.51
C GLY A 377 11.08 26.46 -4.97
N ASP A 378 12.24 26.05 -5.42
CA ASP A 378 12.57 25.60 -6.76
C ASP A 378 13.34 24.28 -6.69
N SER A 379 13.81 23.79 -7.83
CA SER A 379 14.54 22.51 -7.91
C SER A 379 15.88 22.48 -7.18
N LYS A 380 16.42 23.65 -6.78
CA LYS A 380 17.67 23.78 -6.02
C LYS A 380 17.46 23.72 -4.52
N THR A 381 16.27 24.13 -4.07
CA THR A 381 15.98 24.36 -2.64
C THR A 381 14.92 23.42 -2.08
N SER A 382 14.19 22.71 -2.94
CA SER A 382 13.10 21.82 -2.57
C SER A 382 13.40 20.37 -2.96
N PRO A 383 12.79 19.39 -2.26
CA PRO A 383 12.73 18.03 -2.76
C PRO A 383 12.17 18.01 -4.19
N PHE A 384 12.82 17.27 -5.08
CA PHE A 384 12.49 17.21 -6.49
C PHE A 384 11.05 16.71 -6.73
N HIS A 385 10.59 15.73 -5.96
CA HIS A 385 9.22 15.19 -6.04
C HIS A 385 8.14 16.08 -5.41
N ASP A 386 8.52 17.24 -4.86
CA ASP A 386 7.59 18.29 -4.44
C ASP A 386 7.33 19.34 -5.54
N LEU A 387 8.09 19.29 -6.64
CA LEU A 387 7.96 20.22 -7.77
C LEU A 387 6.70 19.96 -8.60
N ALA A 388 6.30 20.96 -9.37
CA ALA A 388 5.15 20.85 -10.24
C ALA A 388 5.38 19.86 -11.40
N ASN A 389 4.35 19.04 -11.67
CA ASN A 389 4.31 17.98 -12.69
C ASN A 389 5.22 16.76 -12.47
N THR A 390 5.94 16.66 -11.34
CA THR A 390 6.66 15.45 -10.94
C THR A 390 5.72 14.38 -10.36
N ILE A 391 6.24 13.18 -10.13
CA ILE A 391 5.53 12.14 -9.38
C ILE A 391 5.69 12.45 -7.89
N PRO A 392 4.60 12.63 -7.12
CA PRO A 392 4.69 12.97 -5.71
C PRO A 392 5.22 11.83 -4.85
N ASP A 393 5.68 12.20 -3.66
CA ASP A 393 5.91 11.26 -2.56
C ASP A 393 4.59 10.72 -1.97
N GLY A 394 4.61 9.61 -1.22
CA GLY A 394 5.76 8.73 -0.92
C GLY A 394 6.18 7.82 -2.08
N GLY A 395 7.24 7.03 -1.89
CA GLY A 395 7.53 5.87 -2.75
C GLY A 395 6.34 4.90 -2.75
N THR A 396 6.20 4.09 -3.79
CA THR A 396 5.12 3.11 -3.92
C THR A 396 5.55 1.75 -3.41
N GLU A 397 4.67 0.96 -2.78
CA GLU A 397 4.92 -0.45 -2.42
C GLU A 397 4.20 -1.36 -3.43
N SER A 398 4.95 -2.15 -4.22
CA SER A 398 4.38 -3.07 -5.22
C SER A 398 3.81 -4.35 -4.62
N GLY A 399 4.01 -4.59 -3.32
CA GLY A 399 3.43 -5.71 -2.58
C GLY A 399 1.91 -5.64 -2.41
N GLN A 400 1.29 -4.51 -2.76
CA GLN A 400 -0.12 -4.47 -3.13
C GLN A 400 -0.45 -3.33 -4.09
N LEU A 401 -1.40 -3.60 -4.99
CA LEU A 401 -2.04 -2.58 -5.81
C LEU A 401 -3.42 -3.05 -6.26
N LEU A 402 -4.32 -2.11 -6.52
CA LEU A 402 -5.63 -2.37 -7.09
C LEU A 402 -5.67 -1.75 -8.48
N VAL A 403 -5.94 -2.55 -9.51
CA VAL A 403 -5.90 -2.12 -10.90
C VAL A 403 -7.13 -2.57 -11.68
N ASN A 404 -7.67 -1.69 -12.50
CA ASN A 404 -8.65 -1.99 -13.53
C ASN A 404 -7.91 -2.09 -14.88
N LYS A 405 -7.78 -3.31 -15.40
CA LYS A 405 -7.08 -3.57 -16.67
C LYS A 405 -7.75 -2.88 -17.85
N LYS A 406 -9.08 -2.72 -17.85
CA LYS A 406 -9.76 -1.98 -18.91
C LYS A 406 -9.26 -0.54 -19.04
N LYS A 407 -8.80 0.07 -17.94
CA LYS A 407 -8.21 1.42 -17.92
C LYS A 407 -6.69 1.44 -18.02
N HIS A 408 -6.02 0.39 -17.54
CA HIS A 408 -4.58 0.37 -17.31
C HIS A 408 -3.86 -0.83 -17.95
N LEU A 409 -4.43 -1.48 -18.96
CA LEU A 409 -3.77 -2.59 -19.64
C LEU A 409 -2.43 -2.15 -20.25
N ASP A 410 -2.40 -1.00 -20.91
CA ASP A 410 -1.20 -0.36 -21.44
C ASP A 410 -0.17 -0.01 -20.35
N THR A 411 -0.65 0.41 -19.18
CA THR A 411 0.16 0.69 -17.99
C THR A 411 0.84 -0.58 -17.51
N LEU A 412 0.16 -1.73 -17.51
CA LEU A 412 0.75 -3.02 -17.15
C LEU A 412 1.78 -3.49 -18.19
N LEU A 413 1.51 -3.30 -19.49
CA LEU A 413 2.46 -3.61 -20.56
C LEU A 413 3.74 -2.77 -20.46
N LEU A 414 3.59 -1.46 -20.20
CA LEU A 414 4.72 -0.56 -20.02
C LEU A 414 5.49 -0.83 -18.71
N SER A 415 4.78 -1.13 -17.63
CA SER A 415 5.40 -1.57 -16.37
C SER A 415 6.22 -2.84 -16.57
N LEU A 416 5.72 -3.82 -17.34
CA LEU A 416 6.48 -5.02 -17.68
C LEU A 416 7.77 -4.69 -18.45
N TYR A 417 7.73 -3.75 -19.40
CA TYR A 417 8.93 -3.29 -20.09
C TYR A 417 9.95 -2.61 -19.16
N PHE A 418 9.49 -1.76 -18.23
CA PHE A 418 10.37 -1.15 -17.24
C PHE A 418 11.00 -2.19 -16.32
N ASN A 419 10.23 -3.18 -15.85
CA ASN A 419 10.71 -4.26 -15.00
C ASN A 419 11.66 -5.21 -15.75
N PHE A 420 11.40 -5.50 -17.02
CA PHE A 420 12.27 -6.31 -17.86
C PHE A 420 13.66 -5.68 -17.99
N ASN A 421 13.70 -4.37 -18.25
CA ASN A 421 14.92 -3.57 -18.35
C ASN A 421 15.36 -2.98 -16.99
N GLY A 422 14.74 -3.42 -15.89
CA GLY A 422 14.86 -2.84 -14.56
C GLY A 422 16.28 -2.92 -14.01
N PRO A 423 16.83 -4.12 -13.78
CA PRO A 423 18.15 -4.28 -13.17
C PRO A 423 19.29 -3.58 -13.92
N ALA A 424 19.16 -3.45 -15.25
CA ALA A 424 20.17 -2.82 -16.08
C ALA A 424 20.05 -1.29 -16.14
N TYR A 425 18.83 -0.74 -16.07
CA TYR A 425 18.56 0.68 -16.32
C TYR A 425 17.53 1.29 -15.38
N TYR A 426 16.29 0.79 -15.35
CA TYR A 426 15.21 1.51 -14.69
C TYR A 426 15.24 1.44 -13.16
N TYR A 427 15.66 0.32 -12.56
CA TYR A 427 15.75 0.22 -11.10
C TYR A 427 16.81 1.19 -10.54
N PRO A 428 18.04 1.27 -11.08
CA PRO A 428 18.98 2.32 -10.67
C PRO A 428 18.46 3.74 -10.89
N LEU A 429 17.66 4.01 -11.93
CA LEU A 429 17.09 5.34 -12.13
C LEU A 429 15.92 5.66 -11.20
N LEU A 430 15.26 4.65 -10.63
CA LEU A 430 14.12 4.82 -9.72
C LEU A 430 14.55 4.83 -8.25
N GLY A 431 15.41 3.89 -7.86
CA GLY A 431 15.84 3.67 -6.48
C GLY A 431 17.28 4.12 -6.17
N GLN A 432 18.13 4.29 -7.17
CA GLN A 432 19.53 4.72 -7.03
C GLN A 432 20.38 3.87 -6.07
N GLY A 433 20.05 2.58 -5.90
CA GLY A 433 20.73 1.64 -5.01
C GLY A 433 20.31 1.67 -3.54
N PHE A 434 19.26 2.44 -3.20
CA PHE A 434 18.76 2.59 -1.83
C PHE A 434 17.60 1.64 -1.50
N ALA A 435 17.11 1.70 -0.26
CA ALA A 435 16.10 0.78 0.25
C ALA A 435 14.83 0.74 -0.61
N GLY A 436 14.39 -0.50 -0.87
CA GLY A 436 13.24 -0.78 -1.73
C GLY A 436 13.49 -0.56 -3.22
N GLU A 437 14.74 -0.48 -3.70
CA GLU A 437 15.00 -0.50 -5.15
C GLU A 437 14.40 -1.76 -5.80
N GLY A 438 13.63 -1.57 -6.88
CA GLY A 438 12.99 -2.66 -7.60
C GLY A 438 11.80 -2.19 -8.45
N ASP A 439 10.78 -3.04 -8.52
CA ASP A 439 9.58 -2.87 -9.35
C ASP A 439 8.58 -1.84 -8.80
N LYS A 440 8.78 -1.39 -7.55
CA LYS A 440 7.82 -0.64 -6.73
C LYS A 440 7.19 0.57 -7.43
N ASP A 441 8.01 1.38 -8.11
CA ASP A 441 7.58 2.63 -8.73
C ASP A 441 7.24 2.51 -10.23
N THR A 442 7.40 1.31 -10.81
CA THR A 442 7.24 1.10 -12.27
C THR A 442 5.79 1.24 -12.73
N PHE A 443 4.81 0.80 -11.91
CA PHE A 443 3.38 0.92 -12.21
C PHE A 443 2.93 2.38 -12.24
N LEU A 444 3.32 3.16 -11.22
CA LEU A 444 3.00 4.58 -11.14
C LEU A 444 3.67 5.33 -12.30
N LEU A 445 4.96 5.09 -12.54
CA LEU A 445 5.68 5.70 -13.66
C LEU A 445 4.99 5.45 -15.00
N ALA A 446 4.60 4.19 -15.27
CA ALA A 446 3.89 3.83 -16.50
C ALA A 446 2.55 4.57 -16.61
N SER A 447 1.77 4.63 -15.53
CA SER A 447 0.49 5.36 -15.50
C SER A 447 0.69 6.86 -15.77
N ARG A 448 1.69 7.46 -15.12
CA ARG A 448 2.02 8.88 -15.29
C ARG A 448 2.39 9.23 -16.74
N VAL A 449 3.13 8.34 -17.40
CA VAL A 449 3.62 8.50 -18.76
C VAL A 449 2.50 8.37 -19.80
N LEU A 450 1.60 7.41 -19.63
CA LEU A 450 0.53 7.12 -20.59
C LEU A 450 -0.71 7.98 -20.37
N HIS A 451 -1.08 8.21 -19.11
CA HIS A 451 -2.39 8.76 -18.72
C HIS A 451 -2.31 10.10 -17.97
N GLY A 452 -1.11 10.62 -17.73
CA GLY A 452 -0.91 11.91 -17.05
C GLY A 452 -1.00 11.85 -15.52
N PRO A 453 -0.87 13.01 -14.82
CA PRO A 453 -0.70 13.08 -13.37
C PRO A 453 -1.95 12.73 -12.53
N ASN A 454 -3.12 12.64 -13.17
CA ASN A 454 -4.41 12.41 -12.50
C ASN A 454 -4.90 10.96 -12.64
N SER A 455 -4.04 10.04 -13.08
CA SER A 455 -4.41 8.68 -13.51
C SER A 455 -4.35 7.60 -12.42
N TRP A 456 -3.96 7.96 -11.19
CA TRP A 456 -3.94 7.02 -10.06
C TRP A 456 -4.41 7.69 -8.77
N HIS A 457 -4.65 6.89 -7.74
CA HIS A 457 -4.70 7.33 -6.35
C HIS A 457 -3.61 6.60 -5.58
N GLN A 458 -2.74 7.32 -4.87
CA GLN A 458 -1.85 6.71 -3.90
C GLN A 458 -2.37 7.03 -2.51
N VAL A 459 -2.51 5.99 -1.68
CA VAL A 459 -2.90 6.13 -0.27
C VAL A 459 -1.99 7.14 0.41
N LYS A 460 -2.60 8.11 1.10
CA LYS A 460 -1.91 9.23 1.74
C LYS A 460 -1.51 8.90 3.18
N THR A 461 -2.24 8.02 3.85
CA THR A 461 -1.90 7.55 5.19
C THR A 461 -0.49 6.95 5.19
N PRO A 462 0.46 7.52 5.97
CA PRO A 462 1.82 6.99 6.04
C PRO A 462 1.87 5.55 6.54
N VAL A 463 2.80 4.76 6.01
CA VAL A 463 3.07 3.40 6.50
C VAL A 463 3.64 3.48 7.91
N SER A 464 3.22 2.56 8.77
CA SER A 464 3.82 2.39 10.10
C SER A 464 4.34 0.98 10.29
N ALA A 465 5.38 0.82 11.12
CA ALA A 465 5.96 -0.47 11.45
C ALA A 465 5.32 -1.04 12.72
N ILE A 466 5.03 -2.34 12.71
CA ILE A 466 4.75 -3.12 13.92
C ILE A 466 5.92 -4.06 14.20
N GLY A 467 6.17 -4.34 15.47
CA GLY A 467 7.33 -5.12 15.90
C GLY A 467 7.48 -5.13 17.42
N HIS A 468 8.70 -5.38 17.89
CA HIS A 468 9.04 -5.39 19.30
C HIS A 468 10.46 -4.87 19.54
N TRP A 469 10.74 -4.47 20.77
CA TRP A 469 12.07 -4.06 21.19
C TRP A 469 12.93 -5.29 21.49
N THR A 470 14.19 -5.23 21.07
CA THR A 470 15.16 -6.31 21.22
C THR A 470 16.47 -5.80 21.79
N ASP A 471 17.26 -6.70 22.37
CA ASP A 471 18.66 -6.46 22.66
C ASP A 471 19.44 -6.21 21.35
N THR A 472 20.35 -5.24 21.35
CA THR A 472 21.10 -4.84 20.15
C THR A 472 22.12 -5.87 19.67
N LYS A 473 22.60 -6.76 20.56
CA LYS A 473 23.61 -7.77 20.24
C LYS A 473 22.98 -8.98 19.56
N ASP A 474 21.89 -9.49 20.14
CA ASP A 474 21.33 -10.80 19.75
C ASP A 474 19.96 -10.71 19.07
N GLU A 475 19.35 -9.52 19.05
CA GLU A 475 17.99 -9.27 18.54
C GLU A 475 16.92 -10.17 19.20
N ILE A 476 17.12 -10.48 20.48
CA ILE A 476 16.15 -11.20 21.31
C ILE A 476 15.25 -10.18 22.01
N ARG A 477 13.94 -10.46 22.06
CA ARG A 477 12.94 -9.58 22.64
C ARG A 477 13.30 -9.19 24.08
N ILE A 478 13.14 -7.90 24.40
CA ILE A 478 13.19 -7.39 25.76
C ILE A 478 11.75 -7.33 26.29
N ALA A 479 11.52 -7.82 27.51
CA ALA A 479 10.21 -7.73 28.15
C ALA A 479 9.84 -6.26 28.43
N ASP A 480 8.54 -5.93 28.36
CA ASP A 480 8.08 -4.54 28.48
C ASP A 480 8.52 -3.88 29.80
N GLU A 481 8.59 -4.67 30.87
CA GLU A 481 9.04 -4.25 32.22
C GLU A 481 10.54 -3.91 32.32
N ASP A 482 11.35 -4.38 31.36
CA ASP A 482 12.81 -4.16 31.34
C ASP A 482 13.23 -3.13 30.29
N LEU A 483 12.31 -2.59 29.49
CA LEU A 483 12.60 -1.62 28.42
C LEU A 483 13.22 -0.32 28.92
N GLU A 484 12.86 0.12 30.12
CA GLU A 484 13.46 1.33 30.73
C GLU A 484 14.89 1.05 31.18
N LYS A 485 15.16 -0.14 31.73
CA LYS A 485 16.48 -0.54 32.21
C LYS A 485 17.48 -0.76 31.07
N ALA A 486 16.99 -1.23 29.93
CA ALA A 486 17.82 -1.51 28.76
C ALA A 486 18.51 -0.25 28.18
N GLY A 487 17.97 0.95 28.43
CA GLY A 487 18.60 2.20 27.98
C GLY A 487 18.93 2.18 26.48
N ASP A 488 20.21 2.42 26.15
CA ASP A 488 20.74 2.44 24.78
C ASP A 488 21.09 1.04 24.23
N ALA A 489 20.98 -0.02 25.05
CA ALA A 489 21.23 -1.40 24.63
C ALA A 489 20.04 -2.05 23.90
N LYS A 490 19.00 -1.28 23.57
CA LYS A 490 17.82 -1.77 22.84
C LYS A 490 17.73 -1.20 21.41
N SER A 491 17.24 -2.03 20.50
CA SER A 491 16.84 -1.64 19.14
C SER A 491 15.40 -2.04 18.88
N PHE A 492 14.71 -1.33 17.98
CA PHE A 492 13.37 -1.74 17.54
C PHE A 492 13.49 -2.66 16.34
N ARG A 493 12.97 -3.88 16.47
CA ARG A 493 12.88 -4.84 15.38
C ARG A 493 11.49 -4.73 14.74
N GLY A 494 11.42 -4.03 13.61
CA GLY A 494 10.20 -3.95 12.79
C GLY A 494 9.96 -5.27 12.05
N THR A 495 8.80 -5.88 12.26
CA THR A 495 8.45 -7.21 11.72
C THR A 495 7.45 -7.15 10.57
N ALA A 496 6.62 -6.10 10.50
CA ALA A 496 5.69 -5.89 9.39
C ALA A 496 5.35 -4.41 9.16
N MET A 497 4.92 -4.13 7.93
CA MET A 497 4.28 -2.89 7.49
C MET A 497 2.78 -2.93 7.77
N LEU A 498 2.26 -1.86 8.35
CA LEU A 498 0.83 -1.62 8.50
C LEU A 498 0.36 -0.71 7.37
N GLN A 499 -0.49 -1.25 6.51
CA GLN A 499 -0.98 -0.56 5.32
C GLN A 499 -2.50 -0.41 5.36
N HIS A 500 -2.94 0.78 4.98
CA HIS A 500 -4.21 1.32 5.41
C HIS A 500 -5.32 1.16 4.38
N ASP A 501 -6.55 1.27 4.86
CA ASP A 501 -7.76 1.25 4.05
C ASP A 501 -7.80 2.48 3.13
N TYR A 502 -7.82 2.25 1.82
CA TYR A 502 -7.78 3.37 0.87
C TYR A 502 -9.11 4.13 0.79
N ILE A 503 -10.24 3.49 1.11
CA ILE A 503 -11.56 4.12 1.08
C ILE A 503 -11.65 5.12 2.23
N GLU A 504 -11.21 4.71 3.43
CA GLU A 504 -11.13 5.59 4.58
C GLU A 504 -10.07 6.69 4.40
N ASP A 505 -8.92 6.35 3.80
CA ASP A 505 -7.90 7.33 3.39
C ASP A 505 -8.48 8.44 2.48
N VAL A 506 -9.24 8.06 1.44
CA VAL A 506 -9.88 9.02 0.53
C VAL A 506 -10.86 9.93 1.27
N ARG A 507 -11.61 9.40 2.25
CA ARG A 507 -12.52 10.21 3.09
C ARG A 507 -11.72 11.18 3.97
N CYS A 508 -10.69 10.70 4.65
CA CYS A 508 -9.80 11.54 5.46
C CYS A 508 -9.16 12.65 4.63
N HIS A 509 -8.69 12.33 3.42
CA HIS A 509 -8.12 13.30 2.49
C HIS A 509 -9.13 14.38 2.09
N SER A 510 -10.35 13.98 1.72
CA SER A 510 -11.42 14.92 1.36
C SER A 510 -11.73 15.89 2.49
N VAL A 511 -11.83 15.38 3.73
CA VAL A 511 -12.02 16.20 4.93
C VAL A 511 -10.83 17.13 5.18
N ALA A 512 -9.60 16.65 5.00
CA ALA A 512 -8.40 17.47 5.16
C ALA A 512 -8.40 18.64 4.17
N VAL A 513 -8.66 18.39 2.89
CA VAL A 513 -8.72 19.43 1.84
C VAL A 513 -9.79 20.48 2.17
N GLU A 514 -11.00 20.05 2.51
CA GLU A 514 -12.09 20.97 2.81
C GLU A 514 -11.80 21.82 4.05
N TYR A 515 -11.33 21.18 5.14
CA TYR A 515 -10.99 21.86 6.37
C TYR A 515 -9.86 22.87 6.18
N LEU A 516 -8.80 22.49 5.47
CA LEU A 516 -7.67 23.37 5.19
C LEU A 516 -8.09 24.55 4.32
N ARG A 517 -8.87 24.32 3.26
CA ARG A 517 -9.41 25.38 2.41
C ARG A 517 -10.24 26.39 3.20
N ASN A 518 -11.17 25.90 4.03
CA ASN A 518 -11.99 26.76 4.90
C ASN A 518 -11.15 27.51 5.93
N THR A 519 -10.15 26.85 6.51
CA THR A 519 -9.23 27.45 7.49
C THR A 519 -8.42 28.58 6.86
N TYR A 520 -7.89 28.38 5.66
CA TYR A 520 -7.12 29.39 4.96
C TYR A 520 -7.97 30.57 4.51
N ARG A 521 -9.19 30.34 4.00
CA ARG A 521 -10.15 31.41 3.69
C ARG A 521 -10.47 32.26 4.93
N ASN A 522 -10.74 31.63 6.07
CA ASN A 522 -11.01 32.34 7.32
C ASN A 522 -9.78 33.12 7.83
N LYS A 523 -8.56 32.60 7.62
CA LYS A 523 -7.32 33.31 7.96
C LYS A 523 -7.09 34.51 7.04
N GLU A 524 -7.42 34.39 5.76
CA GLU A 524 -7.35 35.46 4.77
C GLU A 524 -8.27 36.63 5.12
N GLU A 525 -9.54 36.37 5.42
CA GLU A 525 -10.50 37.41 5.83
C GLU A 525 -10.04 38.13 7.11
N LYS A 526 -9.62 37.37 8.13
CA LYS A 526 -9.09 37.94 9.39
C LYS A 526 -7.83 38.77 9.16
N PHE A 527 -6.94 38.30 8.29
CA PHE A 527 -5.73 39.03 7.95
C PHE A 527 -6.06 40.34 7.23
N CYS A 528 -7.00 40.33 6.30
CA CYS A 528 -7.46 41.53 5.61
C CYS A 528 -8.09 42.54 6.61
N ASP A 529 -8.89 42.07 7.57
CA ASP A 529 -9.45 42.93 8.61
C ASP A 529 -8.38 43.50 9.56
N GLU A 530 -7.32 42.74 9.85
CA GLU A 530 -6.15 43.22 10.59
C GLU A 530 -5.36 44.27 9.78
N TRP A 531 -5.08 43.98 8.51
CA TRP A 531 -4.34 44.85 7.59
C TRP A 531 -5.05 46.19 7.38
N TYR A 532 -6.38 46.14 7.27
CA TYR A 532 -7.23 47.31 7.12
C TYR A 532 -7.09 48.32 8.26
N LYS A 533 -6.84 47.87 9.50
CA LYS A 533 -6.71 48.77 10.67
C LYS A 533 -5.57 49.77 10.51
N SER A 534 -4.49 49.40 9.83
CA SER A 534 -3.35 50.28 9.54
C SER A 534 -3.38 50.93 8.14
N HIS A 535 -4.25 50.46 7.23
CA HIS A 535 -4.29 50.87 5.82
C HIS A 535 -5.68 51.35 5.36
N GLN A 536 -6.47 51.96 6.24
CA GLN A 536 -7.88 52.32 5.95
C GLN A 536 -8.07 53.18 4.70
N LYS A 537 -7.04 53.95 4.30
CA LYS A 537 -7.12 54.83 3.13
C LYS A 537 -7.09 54.09 1.79
N ASP A 538 -6.59 52.85 1.80
CA ASP A 538 -6.31 52.08 0.59
C ASP A 538 -7.42 51.06 0.28
N PHE A 539 -8.41 50.90 1.18
CA PHE A 539 -9.44 49.86 1.11
C PHE A 539 -10.84 50.38 1.45
N SER A 540 -11.88 49.69 0.95
CA SER A 540 -13.29 50.01 1.21
C SER A 540 -13.68 49.74 2.66
N ASN A 541 -14.60 50.55 3.17
CA ASN A 541 -15.27 50.29 4.45
C ASN A 541 -16.21 49.07 4.38
N LYS A 542 -16.69 48.70 3.19
CA LYS A 542 -17.57 47.54 3.00
C LYS A 542 -16.76 46.26 2.97
N ALA A 543 -17.17 45.25 3.74
CA ALA A 543 -16.43 44.02 3.92
C ALA A 543 -16.17 43.27 2.60
N ASP A 544 -17.20 43.04 1.78
CA ASP A 544 -17.05 42.26 0.54
C ASP A 544 -16.13 42.94 -0.48
N GLU A 545 -16.27 44.26 -0.65
CA GLU A 545 -15.39 45.05 -1.51
C GLU A 545 -13.96 45.05 -0.98
N ARG A 546 -13.79 45.17 0.34
CA ARG A 546 -12.48 45.13 1.00
C ARG A 546 -11.79 43.78 0.84
N TYR A 547 -12.49 42.67 1.06
CA TYR A 547 -11.92 41.32 0.88
C TYR A 547 -11.53 41.06 -0.58
N LYS A 548 -12.27 41.62 -1.54
CA LYS A 548 -11.86 41.58 -2.96
C LYS A 548 -10.59 42.40 -3.20
N GLN A 549 -10.52 43.62 -2.68
CA GLN A 549 -9.32 44.47 -2.79
C GLN A 549 -8.07 43.86 -2.14
N CYS A 550 -8.22 43.21 -0.97
CA CYS A 550 -7.14 42.46 -0.33
C CYS A 550 -6.63 41.31 -1.20
N ARG A 551 -7.54 40.56 -1.85
CA ARG A 551 -7.19 39.47 -2.78
C ARG A 551 -6.47 39.96 -4.03
N ASP A 552 -6.90 41.10 -4.55
CA ASP A 552 -6.33 41.71 -5.75
C ASP A 552 -5.00 42.44 -5.47
N SER A 553 -4.74 42.82 -4.21
CA SER A 553 -3.49 43.48 -3.80
C SER A 553 -2.35 42.48 -3.64
N THR A 554 -1.32 42.63 -4.47
CA THR A 554 -0.12 41.78 -4.42
C THR A 554 0.62 41.92 -3.07
N GLU A 555 0.69 43.13 -2.51
CA GLU A 555 1.35 43.38 -1.22
C GLU A 555 0.66 42.66 -0.06
N VAL A 556 -0.67 42.77 0.01
CA VAL A 556 -1.47 42.10 1.06
C VAL A 556 -1.35 40.59 0.91
N ARG A 557 -1.45 40.10 -0.33
CA ARG A 557 -1.35 38.68 -0.64
C ARG A 557 0.01 38.10 -0.25
N ASP A 558 1.10 38.78 -0.58
CA ASP A 558 2.45 38.31 -0.27
C ASP A 558 2.68 38.27 1.25
N ALA A 559 2.25 39.31 1.98
CA ALA A 559 2.33 39.35 3.44
C ALA A 559 1.46 38.27 4.12
N LEU A 560 0.26 38.01 3.58
CA LEU A 560 -0.59 36.91 4.04
C LEU A 560 0.10 35.57 3.82
N TYR A 561 0.64 35.34 2.62
CA TYR A 561 1.28 34.06 2.28
C TYR A 561 2.52 33.80 3.12
N GLU A 562 3.33 34.81 3.44
CA GLU A 562 4.42 34.67 4.42
C GLU A 562 3.91 34.23 5.80
N LYS A 563 2.89 34.91 6.35
CA LYS A 563 2.30 34.55 7.65
C LYS A 563 1.70 33.13 7.64
N LEU A 564 1.08 32.73 6.53
CA LEU A 564 0.50 31.40 6.39
C LEU A 564 1.58 30.32 6.33
N ARG A 565 2.67 30.55 5.57
CA ARG A 565 3.84 29.67 5.47
C ARG A 565 4.50 29.43 6.83
N ASP A 566 4.71 30.49 7.61
CA ASP A 566 5.32 30.39 8.94
C ASP A 566 4.48 29.53 9.92
N SER A 567 3.18 29.39 9.66
CA SER A 567 2.26 28.60 10.47
C SER A 567 2.05 27.17 9.99
N TYR A 568 2.65 26.78 8.86
CA TYR A 568 2.44 25.49 8.24
C TYR A 568 3.31 24.39 8.85
N ASN A 569 2.72 23.21 9.08
CA ASN A 569 3.44 22.00 9.46
C ASN A 569 2.83 20.80 8.73
N LEU A 570 3.68 19.96 8.13
CA LEU A 570 3.27 18.71 7.49
C LEU A 570 2.52 17.77 8.46
N GLU A 571 2.92 17.76 9.74
CA GLU A 571 2.29 16.91 10.75
C GLU A 571 0.80 17.23 10.95
N ASP A 572 0.38 18.47 10.71
CA ASP A 572 -1.03 18.86 10.81
C ASP A 572 -1.87 18.22 9.68
N PHE A 573 -1.30 18.07 8.48
CA PHE A 573 -1.93 17.35 7.38
C PHE A 573 -1.95 15.83 7.66
N VAL A 574 -0.84 15.27 8.13
CA VAL A 574 -0.74 13.84 8.46
C VAL A 574 -1.71 13.44 9.58
N ALA A 575 -2.02 14.36 10.50
CA ALA A 575 -2.92 14.09 11.62
C ALA A 575 -4.35 13.66 11.21
N PHE A 576 -4.81 14.05 10.01
CA PHE A 576 -6.12 13.62 9.48
C PHE A 576 -6.21 12.11 9.23
N PHE A 577 -5.05 11.46 9.02
CA PHE A 577 -4.95 10.05 8.68
C PHE A 577 -4.62 9.16 9.88
N LYS A 578 -4.48 9.74 11.08
CA LYS A 578 -4.02 9.04 12.29
C LYS A 578 -4.86 7.83 12.69
N PHE A 579 -6.15 7.84 12.34
CA PHE A 579 -7.10 6.79 12.70
C PHE A 579 -7.63 5.99 11.51
N THR A 580 -7.05 6.18 10.32
CA THR A 580 -7.36 5.33 9.18
C THR A 580 -7.10 3.87 9.57
N LYS A 581 -8.05 2.98 9.27
CA LYS A 581 -7.92 1.56 9.59
C LYS A 581 -6.78 0.92 8.81
N VAL A 582 -6.22 -0.13 9.40
CA VAL A 582 -5.23 -0.98 8.75
C VAL A 582 -5.96 -2.14 8.08
N SER A 583 -5.85 -2.28 6.76
CA SER A 583 -6.44 -3.42 6.04
C SER A 583 -5.45 -4.57 5.91
N PHE A 584 -4.16 -4.23 5.86
CA PHE A 584 -3.09 -5.16 5.52
C PHE A 584 -1.94 -5.11 6.53
N VAL A 585 -1.47 -6.29 6.91
CA VAL A 585 -0.18 -6.49 7.59
C VAL A 585 0.75 -7.17 6.59
N HIS A 586 1.71 -6.42 6.06
CA HIS A 586 2.68 -6.94 5.08
C HIS A 586 3.98 -7.29 5.81
N SER A 587 4.27 -8.58 5.92
CA SER A 587 5.45 -9.07 6.64
C SER A 587 6.75 -8.63 5.98
N HIS A 588 7.70 -8.15 6.78
CA HIS A 588 9.00 -7.70 6.29
C HIS A 588 10.10 -8.69 6.68
N LEU A 589 10.70 -8.52 7.87
CA LEU A 589 11.72 -9.43 8.41
C LEU A 589 11.48 -9.65 9.93
N PRO A 590 11.25 -10.89 10.39
CA PRO A 590 11.23 -12.13 9.61
C PRO A 590 9.89 -12.37 8.90
N LYS A 591 9.93 -13.09 7.77
CA LYS A 591 8.74 -13.66 7.12
C LYS A 591 8.34 -14.97 7.81
N TYR A 592 7.10 -15.43 7.62
CA TYR A 592 6.56 -16.67 8.18
C TYR A 592 7.14 -17.92 7.48
N ASP A 593 8.44 -18.16 7.64
CA ASP A 593 9.10 -19.39 7.18
C ASP A 593 9.28 -20.36 8.36
N PRO A 594 8.43 -21.41 8.49
CA PRO A 594 8.51 -22.33 9.61
C PRO A 594 9.82 -23.13 9.65
N TRP A 595 10.49 -23.35 8.51
CA TRP A 595 11.75 -24.06 8.46
C TRP A 595 12.90 -23.19 8.96
N GLU A 596 13.01 -21.95 8.46
CA GLU A 596 14.06 -21.01 8.91
C GLU A 596 13.92 -20.69 10.41
N TRP A 597 12.70 -20.51 10.92
CA TRP A 597 12.47 -20.18 12.32
C TRP A 597 12.78 -21.36 13.24
N TYR A 598 12.44 -22.58 12.84
CA TYR A 598 12.85 -23.79 13.53
C TYR A 598 14.38 -23.87 13.63
N GLN A 599 15.09 -23.68 12.52
CA GLN A 599 16.55 -23.82 12.48
C GLN A 599 17.27 -22.74 13.30
N SER A 600 16.79 -21.51 13.21
CA SER A 600 17.40 -20.37 13.91
C SER A 600 16.95 -20.25 15.37
N GLY A 601 15.82 -20.86 15.74
CA GLY A 601 15.16 -20.58 17.02
C GLY A 601 14.72 -19.13 17.13
N ASP A 602 14.34 -18.48 16.02
CA ASP A 602 13.82 -17.12 16.06
C ASP A 602 12.47 -17.09 16.80
N MET A 603 12.13 -15.92 17.36
CA MET A 603 10.97 -15.74 18.23
C MET A 603 10.95 -16.67 19.45
N MET A 604 12.14 -17.03 19.96
CA MET A 604 12.35 -17.73 21.24
C MET A 604 13.42 -17.01 22.05
N TYR A 605 13.23 -16.94 23.37
CA TYR A 605 14.22 -16.34 24.27
C TYR A 605 15.50 -17.17 24.35
N ASP A 606 15.36 -18.49 24.33
CA ASP A 606 16.43 -19.50 24.47
C ASP A 606 16.64 -20.31 23.18
N GLY A 607 16.26 -19.74 22.03
CA GLY A 607 16.51 -20.33 20.73
C GLY A 607 17.98 -20.25 20.30
N ALA A 608 18.36 -20.98 19.25
CA ALA A 608 19.75 -21.00 18.77
C ALA A 608 20.31 -19.60 18.45
N LYS A 609 19.46 -18.66 18.00
CA LYS A 609 19.79 -17.25 17.78
C LYS A 609 20.34 -16.57 19.04
N ALA A 610 19.75 -16.84 20.22
CA ALA A 610 20.15 -16.23 21.49
C ALA A 610 21.60 -16.59 21.87
N TYR A 611 22.11 -17.74 21.43
CA TYR A 611 23.47 -18.19 21.74
C TYR A 611 24.50 -17.86 20.66
N LYS A 612 24.08 -17.29 19.52
CA LYS A 612 24.94 -17.09 18.34
C LYS A 612 26.19 -16.27 18.65
N ASN A 613 26.06 -15.20 19.46
CA ASN A 613 27.17 -14.32 19.82
C ASN A 613 27.75 -14.60 21.22
N HIS A 614 27.41 -15.76 21.80
CA HIS A 614 27.78 -16.18 23.16
C HIS A 614 28.35 -17.60 23.22
N GLN A 615 28.82 -18.15 22.10
CA GLN A 615 29.36 -19.52 22.01
C GLN A 615 30.55 -19.79 22.95
N HIS A 616 31.23 -18.74 23.41
CA HIS A 616 32.37 -18.81 24.34
C HIS A 616 32.09 -18.16 25.69
N ASP A 617 30.86 -17.71 25.92
CA ASP A 617 30.43 -17.16 27.19
C ASP A 617 29.71 -18.24 27.99
N SER A 618 30.45 -18.92 28.86
CA SER A 618 29.90 -19.98 29.71
C SER A 618 28.95 -19.48 30.80
N GLU A 619 28.92 -18.16 31.06
CA GLU A 619 28.06 -17.54 32.07
C GLU A 619 26.78 -16.96 31.46
N TYR A 620 26.73 -16.78 30.14
CA TYR A 620 25.56 -16.25 29.45
C TYR A 620 24.31 -17.10 29.69
N LYS A 621 23.23 -16.42 30.07
CA LYS A 621 21.88 -16.98 30.18
C LYS A 621 20.91 -16.05 29.46
N PRO A 622 20.02 -16.58 28.60
CA PRO A 622 19.01 -15.75 27.97
C PRO A 622 18.07 -15.10 28.99
N ALA A 623 17.50 -13.96 28.61
CA ALA A 623 16.62 -13.17 29.47
C ALA A 623 15.29 -13.87 29.82
N GLY A 624 14.94 -14.94 29.09
CA GLY A 624 13.75 -15.74 29.32
C GLY A 624 13.89 -17.15 28.74
N SER A 625 12.79 -17.89 28.67
CA SER A 625 12.74 -19.22 28.08
C SER A 625 11.49 -19.38 27.20
N GLY A 626 11.59 -20.14 26.12
CA GLY A 626 10.48 -20.47 25.22
C GLY A 626 10.12 -19.35 24.25
N HIS A 627 8.95 -19.50 23.62
CA HIS A 627 8.47 -18.61 22.57
C HIS A 627 8.03 -17.24 23.08
N TYR A 628 8.13 -16.23 22.21
CA TYR A 628 7.46 -14.94 22.36
C TYR A 628 6.71 -14.52 21.09
N ARG A 629 5.73 -13.62 21.28
CA ARG A 629 4.94 -13.01 20.20
C ARG A 629 5.83 -12.20 19.26
N MET A 630 5.68 -12.39 17.95
CA MET A 630 6.39 -11.61 16.95
C MET A 630 5.92 -10.15 16.94
N TYR A 631 4.62 -9.94 17.08
CA TYR A 631 4.04 -8.61 17.11
C TYR A 631 3.95 -8.08 18.54
N GLY A 632 4.03 -6.75 18.68
CA GLY A 632 3.72 -6.07 19.93
C GLY A 632 2.24 -6.16 20.28
N SER A 633 1.88 -5.82 21.52
CA SER A 633 0.50 -5.84 22.03
C SER A 633 -0.46 -4.98 21.22
N LYS A 634 0.04 -3.98 20.47
CA LYS A 634 -0.76 -3.11 19.61
C LYS A 634 -1.55 -3.85 18.52
N LEU A 635 -1.14 -5.06 18.12
CA LEU A 635 -1.86 -5.80 17.07
C LEU A 635 -3.32 -6.08 17.44
N SER A 636 -3.61 -6.34 18.72
CA SER A 636 -4.98 -6.58 19.21
C SER A 636 -5.87 -5.35 19.13
N GLU A 637 -5.28 -4.16 19.01
CA GLU A 637 -6.03 -2.93 18.80
C GLU A 637 -6.29 -2.63 17.32
N LEU A 638 -5.64 -3.36 16.40
CA LEU A 638 -5.78 -3.18 14.95
C LEU A 638 -6.77 -4.16 14.34
N THR A 639 -6.91 -5.34 14.93
CA THR A 639 -7.76 -6.41 14.41
C THR A 639 -8.25 -7.34 15.52
N GLY A 640 -9.46 -7.86 15.33
CA GLY A 640 -9.99 -8.98 16.12
C GLY A 640 -9.46 -10.35 15.70
N TYR A 641 -8.61 -10.41 14.67
CA TYR A 641 -8.01 -11.64 14.15
C TYR A 641 -6.60 -11.81 14.72
N ASP A 642 -6.37 -12.87 15.51
CA ASP A 642 -5.01 -13.23 15.96
C ASP A 642 -4.22 -13.81 14.78
N LEU A 643 -3.70 -12.91 13.94
CA LEU A 643 -2.94 -13.22 12.72
C LEU A 643 -1.79 -14.21 12.98
N GLU A 644 -1.08 -14.02 14.08
CA GLU A 644 0.06 -14.87 14.39
C GLU A 644 -0.38 -16.29 14.73
N LEU A 645 -1.39 -16.44 15.60
CA LEU A 645 -1.96 -17.74 15.90
C LEU A 645 -2.50 -18.42 14.64
N ALA A 646 -3.29 -17.70 13.84
CA ALA A 646 -3.91 -18.24 12.65
C ALA A 646 -2.87 -18.73 11.62
N ASN A 647 -1.81 -17.95 11.37
CA ASN A 647 -0.75 -18.35 10.43
C ASN A 647 -0.05 -19.65 10.87
N TRP A 648 0.28 -19.78 12.15
CA TRP A 648 0.97 -20.97 12.67
C TRP A 648 0.05 -22.19 12.80
N ASP A 649 -1.22 -22.01 13.12
CA ASP A 649 -2.22 -23.09 13.17
C ASP A 649 -2.48 -23.67 11.75
N VAL A 650 -2.44 -22.81 10.72
CA VAL A 650 -2.44 -23.25 9.31
C VAL A 650 -1.21 -24.08 8.98
N PHE A 651 0.00 -23.67 9.36
CA PHE A 651 1.20 -24.48 9.13
C PHE A 651 1.13 -25.83 9.85
N LYS A 652 0.66 -25.85 11.09
CA LYS A 652 0.45 -27.08 11.84
C LYS A 652 -0.46 -28.05 11.07
N THR A 653 -1.61 -27.55 10.62
CA THR A 653 -2.62 -28.33 9.91
C THR A 653 -2.08 -28.90 8.59
N TYR A 654 -1.55 -28.04 7.73
CA TYR A 654 -1.24 -28.41 6.34
C TYR A 654 0.18 -28.93 6.11
N LEU A 655 1.13 -28.64 6.99
CA LEU A 655 2.50 -29.15 6.84
C LEU A 655 2.75 -30.40 7.69
N CYS A 656 2.19 -30.46 8.90
CA CYS A 656 2.53 -31.48 9.90
C CYS A 656 1.45 -32.53 10.12
N GLU A 657 0.17 -32.13 10.17
CA GLU A 657 -0.94 -33.06 10.44
C GLU A 657 -1.49 -33.70 9.16
N MET A 658 -1.55 -32.92 8.07
CA MET A 658 -1.90 -33.45 6.75
C MET A 658 -0.85 -34.47 6.29
N LYS A 659 -1.30 -35.66 5.92
CA LYS A 659 -0.44 -36.72 5.41
C LYS A 659 0.37 -36.22 4.21
N ASP A 660 1.70 -36.29 4.33
CA ASP A 660 2.64 -35.81 3.32
C ASP A 660 2.47 -34.33 2.94
N GLY A 661 1.82 -33.52 3.78
CA GLY A 661 1.47 -32.13 3.49
C GLY A 661 2.68 -31.25 3.13
N TYR A 662 3.77 -31.35 3.90
CA TYR A 662 5.02 -30.62 3.59
C TYR A 662 5.62 -30.95 2.22
N LYS A 663 5.36 -32.15 1.66
CA LYS A 663 5.89 -32.54 0.34
C LYS A 663 5.17 -31.85 -0.81
N SER A 664 4.00 -31.27 -0.54
CA SER A 664 3.23 -30.49 -1.51
C SER A 664 3.86 -29.14 -1.83
N PHE A 665 4.86 -28.72 -1.04
CA PHE A 665 5.60 -27.47 -1.25
C PHE A 665 7.01 -27.80 -1.74
N GLY A 666 7.34 -27.42 -2.97
CA GLY A 666 8.62 -27.77 -3.59
C GLY A 666 9.83 -27.28 -2.79
N TYR A 667 9.75 -26.04 -2.30
CA TYR A 667 10.75 -25.44 -1.43
C TYR A 667 10.97 -26.23 -0.14
N LEU A 668 9.91 -26.46 0.64
CA LEU A 668 10.01 -27.10 1.95
C LEU A 668 10.44 -28.57 1.83
N SER A 669 9.88 -29.29 0.86
CA SER A 669 10.28 -30.67 0.53
C SER A 669 11.78 -30.76 0.25
N SER A 670 12.31 -29.83 -0.55
CA SER A 670 13.73 -29.77 -0.91
C SER A 670 14.62 -29.46 0.30
N GLN A 671 14.22 -28.52 1.15
CA GLN A 671 14.95 -28.18 2.38
C GLN A 671 15.05 -29.37 3.34
N VAL A 672 13.92 -30.06 3.57
CA VAL A 672 13.87 -31.25 4.43
C VAL A 672 14.74 -32.37 3.83
N ALA A 673 14.65 -32.61 2.52
CA ALA A 673 15.42 -33.64 1.83
C ALA A 673 16.94 -33.37 1.83
N ALA A 674 17.34 -32.11 1.79
CA ALA A 674 18.75 -31.70 1.84
C ALA A 674 19.39 -31.90 3.23
N SER A 675 18.60 -32.09 4.28
CA SER A 675 19.11 -32.29 5.63
C SER A 675 19.78 -33.66 5.81
N LYS A 676 20.74 -33.76 6.75
CA LYS A 676 21.42 -35.03 7.07
C LYS A 676 20.49 -36.11 7.61
N SER A 677 19.32 -35.74 8.14
CA SER A 677 18.36 -36.67 8.73
C SER A 677 16.93 -36.17 8.50
N PRO A 678 16.40 -36.28 7.27
CA PRO A 678 15.14 -35.66 6.86
C PRO A 678 13.96 -35.97 7.79
N ALA A 679 13.79 -37.23 8.17
CA ALA A 679 12.70 -37.64 9.05
C ALA A 679 12.82 -37.08 10.49
N LYS A 680 14.06 -36.83 10.96
CA LYS A 680 14.30 -36.23 12.28
C LYS A 680 14.04 -34.74 12.23
N GLU A 681 14.58 -34.05 11.23
CA GLU A 681 14.42 -32.61 11.08
C GLU A 681 12.95 -32.22 10.85
N LEU A 682 12.21 -33.00 10.06
CA LEU A 682 10.77 -32.82 9.90
C LEU A 682 10.02 -32.94 11.24
N ARG A 683 10.33 -33.96 12.05
CA ARG A 683 9.72 -34.12 13.37
C ARG A 683 10.04 -32.94 14.27
N ASN A 684 11.28 -32.48 14.28
CA ASN A 684 11.70 -31.35 15.10
C ASN A 684 10.99 -30.04 14.68
N MET A 685 10.90 -29.77 13.38
CA MET A 685 10.16 -28.61 12.85
C MET A 685 8.69 -28.69 13.27
N CYS A 686 8.05 -29.86 13.15
CA CYS A 686 6.67 -30.04 13.57
C CYS A 686 6.49 -29.92 15.10
N THR A 687 7.46 -30.32 15.91
CA THR A 687 7.47 -30.04 17.35
C THR A 687 7.52 -28.54 17.61
N TYR A 688 8.44 -27.81 16.95
CA TYR A 688 8.54 -26.35 17.06
C TYR A 688 7.22 -25.66 16.69
N ILE A 689 6.59 -26.05 15.57
CA ILE A 689 5.29 -25.51 15.14
C ILE A 689 4.23 -25.76 16.22
N ASN A 690 4.14 -26.98 16.76
CA ASN A 690 3.17 -27.33 17.79
C ASN A 690 3.36 -26.53 19.08
N ASP A 691 4.58 -26.42 19.57
CA ASP A 691 4.93 -25.67 20.79
C ASP A 691 4.62 -24.19 20.61
N ARG A 692 4.91 -23.64 19.42
CA ARG A 692 4.56 -22.26 19.07
C ARG A 692 3.05 -22.03 19.05
N VAL A 693 2.28 -22.92 18.40
CA VAL A 693 0.81 -22.82 18.39
C VAL A 693 0.25 -22.89 19.81
N ALA A 694 0.78 -23.75 20.68
CA ALA A 694 0.36 -23.84 22.07
C ALA A 694 0.62 -22.54 22.84
N TYR A 695 1.81 -21.94 22.68
CA TYR A 695 2.13 -20.64 23.25
C TYR A 695 1.19 -19.53 22.74
N LEU A 696 0.95 -19.47 21.44
CA LEU A 696 0.07 -18.48 20.83
C LEU A 696 -1.37 -18.63 21.36
N LYS A 697 -1.89 -19.85 21.49
CA LYS A 697 -3.21 -20.11 22.12
C LYS A 697 -3.26 -19.63 23.58
N SER A 698 -2.18 -19.79 24.36
CA SER A 698 -2.16 -19.30 25.75
C SER A 698 -2.07 -17.78 25.89
N THR A 699 -1.76 -17.06 24.81
CA THR A 699 -1.55 -15.61 24.81
C THR A 699 -2.48 -14.88 23.84
N THR A 700 -3.48 -15.60 23.28
CA THR A 700 -4.40 -15.05 22.29
C THR A 700 -5.37 -14.08 22.95
N TRP A 701 -5.74 -13.05 22.19
CA TRP A 701 -6.83 -12.13 22.52
C TRP A 701 -8.08 -12.41 21.69
N ASP A 702 -8.02 -13.41 20.80
CA ASP A 702 -9.16 -13.91 20.07
C ASP A 702 -9.93 -14.82 21.04
N ASP A 703 -11.06 -14.36 21.57
CA ASP A 703 -11.88 -15.14 22.49
C ASP A 703 -12.37 -16.41 21.75
N VAL A 704 -11.73 -17.55 22.02
CA VAL A 704 -12.01 -18.84 21.35
C VAL A 704 -13.40 -19.43 21.70
N ASP A 705 -14.16 -18.77 22.58
CA ASP A 705 -15.55 -19.12 22.91
C ASP A 705 -16.54 -18.08 22.34
N VAL A 706 -16.85 -18.19 21.03
CA VAL A 706 -18.01 -17.53 20.39
C VAL A 706 -18.81 -18.51 19.55
#